data_AF-A0A916RKF6-F1
#
_entry.id   AF-A0A916RKF6-F1
#
_cell.length_a   1.000
_cell.length_b   1.000
_cell.length_c   1.000
_cell.angle_alpha   90.00
_cell.angle_beta   90.00
_cell.angle_gamma   90.00
#
_symmetry.space_group_name_H-M   'P 1'
#
loop_
_entity.id
_entity.type
_entity.pdbx_description
1 polymer ?
#
loop_
_entity_poly.entity_id
_entity_poly.type
_entity_poly.pdbx_seq_one_letter_code
_entity_poly.pdbx_strand_id
1 'polypeptide(L)'
;MSNLEYSISYPDQSLESAQSIAKEALGDFATSPNFLANLETAFGNDLDFEKAAELAAAWGTGDFSDLPGIEVRPSNEINGAMGAFSTDTNTIYFSEEYLSANAGSGEAVAAVWLEEIGHFVDSVVNSQDAAGDEGDILSRLVRGDELSGLELELLKSEDDSAVIVLDGVEVAIEMNTLPGDGATIEETIDPAFDEDQFTFTGRAGDIVTLGVDNRLDAAGRLSLTLLNPDSSELNSISFTSGDPEISSIELPSNGTYTVIVDGENLATGEYTLGLSNLSQDSTTQLSGDRATAIGNIDPIFDEDTFTFGGRAGDIITLGADNRLDDSGRLSLTLLNPDSSELNSISFTSGDPEITRIELPSNGTYTVIVDGESLSTGEYTLGLSNLRQDSTTQLSGDGATASANIDSIFDEDTFTFRGRAGDIITLGADNRLDDSGRLSLTLLNPDSSELNSISFTSGDPEITRIELPSNGTYTVIVDSESLATGEYTLGLSNLREDSATAILEDGAAINGVIDPIFDEDTFTFIGKTGDIISLVADNRLDDFGSLSLTLLNPDGSELNSTSFTTGDPEISSIELPSNGTYTVIVDGSDTNTGEYTLSTFGLSSQDPTGTNRGDNLQGTSSGNNINGRGGNDRINGVGGNDTLNGGAGNDTLNGGPGRDSLSGGSGNDRLNGDAGNDNLNGGGGRDTLSGGGGNDTLRGGGGNDNLLGGGGNDRLDGNAGNDNLNGGGGRDTLSGGGGNDTLRGASGNDNLIGGGGRDELLGGGGNDRLTGSAGNDTLTGGRGRDRFIYETNRRFRRADFGVDIITDFVVGQDDIVLDKTTFTSLESRVGNRLIANDFAIITDNASAATSNAEIVYNSSNGSLFYNANGSDAGFGGGGRFAILTNEPELSRTDFIVQN
;
A
#
# COMPACT_ATOMS: atom_id res chain seq x y z
N MET A 1 48.51 19.35 30.19
CA MET A 1 49.75 20.15 30.10
C MET A 1 49.41 21.29 29.16
N SER A 2 48.85 22.38 29.71
CA SER A 2 49.58 23.51 30.30
C SER A 2 50.07 24.47 29.21
N ASN A 3 49.42 25.63 29.18
CA ASN A 3 49.83 26.92 28.64
C ASN A 3 51.36 27.06 28.51
N LEU A 4 51.80 27.52 27.34
CA LEU A 4 52.91 28.46 27.28
C LEU A 4 52.41 29.68 26.52
N GLU A 5 52.00 30.69 27.29
CA GLU A 5 52.07 32.09 26.89
C GLU A 5 53.51 32.38 26.47
N TYR A 6 53.69 32.95 25.28
CA TYR A 6 54.91 33.63 24.90
C TYR A 6 54.57 35.12 24.83
N SER A 7 54.56 35.80 25.99
CA SER A 7 54.56 37.27 26.01
C SER A 7 55.96 37.75 25.64
N ILE A 8 56.16 38.18 24.40
CA ILE A 8 57.33 39.00 24.05
C ILE A 8 56.92 40.45 24.25
N SER A 9 57.32 41.00 25.39
CA SER A 9 57.26 42.44 25.64
C SER A 9 58.47 43.09 24.97
N TYR A 10 58.23 43.78 23.85
CA TYR A 10 59.12 44.84 23.37
C TYR A 10 58.60 46.17 23.96
N PRO A 11 59.42 46.94 24.70
CA PRO A 11 59.03 48.29 25.12
C PRO A 11 59.19 49.21 23.91
N ASP A 12 58.07 49.60 23.31
CA ASP A 12 58.01 50.30 22.04
C ASP A 12 58.36 51.80 22.23
N GLN A 13 59.65 52.12 22.15
CA GLN A 13 60.15 53.49 22.36
C GLN A 13 59.56 54.49 21.35
N SER A 14 59.13 54.04 20.17
CA SER A 14 58.43 54.83 19.17
C SER A 14 57.04 55.26 19.66
N LEU A 15 56.24 54.34 20.23
CA LEU A 15 54.90 54.64 20.73
C LEU A 15 54.93 55.57 21.95
N GLU A 16 55.84 55.35 22.91
CA GLU A 16 55.99 56.28 24.05
C GLU A 16 56.42 57.68 23.59
N SER A 17 57.32 57.77 22.60
CA SER A 17 57.74 59.05 22.01
C SER A 17 56.62 59.72 21.23
N ALA A 18 55.87 58.96 20.43
CA ALA A 18 54.73 59.43 19.65
C ALA A 18 53.61 59.96 20.56
N GLN A 19 53.30 59.23 21.64
CA GLN A 19 52.33 59.68 22.64
C GLN A 19 52.72 61.00 23.29
N SER A 20 54.01 61.23 23.52
CA SER A 20 54.49 62.51 24.05
C SER A 20 54.31 63.65 23.05
N ILE A 21 54.62 63.42 21.76
CA ILE A 21 54.51 64.41 20.69
C ILE A 21 53.04 64.78 20.45
N ALA A 22 52.18 63.77 20.30
CA ALA A 22 50.76 63.96 20.04
C ALA A 22 50.03 64.65 21.20
N LYS A 23 50.35 64.31 22.47
CA LYS A 23 49.74 65.00 23.63
C LYS A 23 50.18 66.46 23.73
N GLU A 24 51.41 66.80 23.37
CA GLU A 24 51.85 68.20 23.30
C GLU A 24 51.06 68.95 22.22
N ALA A 25 50.94 68.38 21.01
CA ALA A 25 50.18 68.95 19.91
C ALA A 25 48.68 69.12 20.25
N LEU A 26 48.05 68.12 20.88
CA LEU A 26 46.65 68.20 21.33
C LEU A 26 46.44 69.28 22.39
N GLY A 27 47.39 69.48 23.31
CA GLY A 27 47.33 70.55 24.31
C GLY A 27 47.42 71.94 23.67
N ASP A 28 48.32 72.11 22.69
CA ASP A 28 48.45 73.36 21.93
C ASP A 28 47.21 73.62 21.06
N PHE A 29 46.67 72.59 20.41
CA PHE A 29 45.42 72.64 19.66
C PHE A 29 44.24 73.03 20.55
N ALA A 30 44.09 72.40 21.72
CA ALA A 30 43.02 72.67 22.69
C ALA A 30 43.03 74.10 23.24
N THR A 31 44.21 74.73 23.35
CA THR A 31 44.34 76.13 23.81
C THR A 31 44.34 77.16 22.67
N SER A 32 44.28 76.70 21.42
CA SER A 32 44.24 77.56 20.24
C SER A 32 42.95 78.39 20.19
N PRO A 33 43.01 79.69 19.83
CA PRO A 33 41.82 80.51 19.64
C PRO A 33 40.91 80.02 18.50
N ASN A 34 41.40 79.11 17.64
CA ASN A 34 40.67 78.54 16.52
C ASN A 34 40.17 77.10 16.78
N PHE A 35 40.30 76.56 18.01
CA PHE A 35 39.94 75.17 18.33
C PHE A 35 38.57 74.73 17.79
N LEU A 36 37.52 75.48 18.11
CA LEU A 36 36.16 75.15 17.64
C LEU A 36 36.01 75.24 16.12
N ALA A 37 36.64 76.24 15.49
CA ALA A 37 36.58 76.40 14.04
C ALA A 37 37.32 75.28 13.30
N ASN A 38 38.40 74.75 13.89
CA ASN A 38 39.13 73.61 13.35
C ASN A 38 38.34 72.31 13.53
N LEU A 39 37.65 72.11 14.66
CA LEU A 39 36.73 70.98 14.81
C LEU A 39 35.56 71.06 13.82
N GLU A 40 34.98 72.24 13.59
CA GLU A 40 33.95 72.43 12.57
C GLU A 40 34.48 72.18 11.15
N THR A 41 35.79 72.39 10.95
CA THR A 41 36.47 72.10 9.68
C THR A 41 36.61 70.61 9.47
N ALA A 42 36.98 69.84 10.50
CA ALA A 42 37.09 68.39 10.44
C ALA A 42 35.71 67.72 10.33
N PHE A 43 34.84 67.91 11.33
CA PHE A 43 33.63 67.10 11.55
C PHE A 43 32.31 67.81 11.20
N GLY A 44 32.39 68.91 10.45
CA GLY A 44 31.21 69.68 10.07
C GLY A 44 30.59 70.54 11.17
N ASN A 45 29.43 71.14 10.88
CA ASN A 45 28.88 72.24 11.69
C ASN A 45 27.93 71.81 12.83
N ASP A 46 27.63 70.52 12.95
CA ASP A 46 26.60 69.99 13.86
C ASP A 46 27.20 69.38 15.15
N LEU A 47 28.22 70.04 15.72
CA LEU A 47 28.95 69.57 16.90
C LEU A 47 28.25 69.87 18.24
N ASP A 48 28.43 68.97 19.20
CA ASP A 48 28.16 69.16 20.62
C ASP A 48 29.23 70.06 21.24
N PHE A 49 28.99 71.38 21.14
CA PHE A 49 29.89 72.42 21.66
C PHE A 49 30.16 72.32 23.18
N GLU A 50 29.28 71.69 23.96
CA GLU A 50 29.50 71.51 25.40
C GLU A 50 30.60 70.48 25.64
N LYS A 51 30.52 69.32 24.96
CA LYS A 51 31.57 68.29 25.01
C LYS A 51 32.89 68.75 24.39
N ALA A 52 32.84 69.47 23.27
CA ALA A 52 34.04 70.04 22.67
C ALA A 52 34.76 71.01 23.64
N ALA A 53 34.01 71.82 24.39
CA ALA A 53 34.57 72.70 25.42
C ALA A 53 35.12 71.92 26.63
N GLU A 54 34.55 70.77 26.99
CA GLU A 54 35.08 69.87 28.02
C GLU A 54 36.44 69.27 27.61
N LEU A 55 36.54 68.76 26.38
CA LEU A 55 37.82 68.26 25.83
C LEU A 55 38.89 69.36 25.81
N ALA A 56 38.54 70.56 25.31
CA ALA A 56 39.47 71.70 25.28
C ALA A 56 39.97 72.09 26.68
N ALA A 57 39.09 72.07 27.68
CA ALA A 57 39.44 72.41 29.06
C ALA A 57 40.33 71.34 29.72
N ALA A 58 40.06 70.06 29.47
CA ALA A 58 40.88 68.95 29.97
C ALA A 58 42.28 68.99 29.34
N TRP A 59 42.34 68.91 28.00
CA TRP A 59 43.57 68.80 27.23
C TRP A 59 44.44 70.06 27.34
N GLY A 60 43.83 71.25 27.39
CA GLY A 60 44.56 72.51 27.58
C GLY A 60 45.22 72.66 28.95
N THR A 61 44.86 71.83 29.93
CA THR A 61 45.56 71.73 31.22
C THR A 61 46.51 70.54 31.32
N GLY A 62 46.64 69.77 30.24
CA GLY A 62 47.47 68.57 30.14
C GLY A 62 46.81 67.31 30.73
N ASP A 63 45.50 67.31 30.96
CA ASP A 63 44.75 66.12 31.37
C ASP A 63 44.23 65.39 30.14
N PHE A 64 44.82 64.23 29.82
CA PHE A 64 44.48 63.38 28.67
C PHE A 64 43.95 62.01 29.12
N SER A 65 43.31 61.97 30.29
CA SER A 65 42.80 60.72 30.87
C SER A 65 41.57 60.14 30.16
N ASP A 66 41.00 60.91 29.25
CA ASP A 66 39.86 60.59 28.39
C ASP A 66 40.25 59.94 27.06
N LEU A 67 41.53 59.98 26.67
CA LEU A 67 41.99 59.34 25.43
C LEU A 67 41.81 57.80 25.46
N PRO A 68 41.51 57.17 24.30
CA PRO A 68 41.38 55.72 24.18
C PRO A 68 42.59 54.92 24.68
N GLY A 69 42.35 53.67 25.08
CA GLY A 69 43.42 52.70 25.35
C GLY A 69 44.18 52.35 24.07
N ILE A 70 45.42 51.85 24.19
CA ILE A 70 46.18 51.35 23.03
C ILE A 70 46.47 49.87 23.20
N GLU A 71 46.24 49.10 22.14
CA GLU A 71 46.62 47.69 22.03
C GLU A 71 47.39 47.43 20.72
N VAL A 72 48.38 46.55 20.76
CA VAL A 72 49.18 46.20 19.56
C VAL A 72 48.75 44.81 19.07
N ARG A 73 48.53 44.69 17.77
CA ARG A 73 48.04 43.48 17.09
C ARG A 73 48.88 43.21 15.83
N PRO A 74 49.06 41.95 15.42
CA PRO A 74 49.61 41.64 14.11
C PRO A 74 48.76 42.26 12.99
N SER A 75 49.41 42.78 11.95
CA SER A 75 48.77 43.51 10.84
C SER A 75 47.65 42.70 10.20
N ASN A 76 47.81 41.38 10.06
CA ASN A 76 46.77 40.51 9.50
C ASN A 76 45.50 40.38 10.37
N GLU A 77 45.58 40.62 11.68
CA GLU A 77 44.41 40.59 12.57
C GLU A 77 43.58 41.86 12.43
N ILE A 78 44.20 42.98 12.03
CA ILE A 78 43.53 44.23 11.65
C ILE A 78 43.50 44.43 10.13
N ASN A 79 43.53 43.32 9.40
CA ASN A 79 43.38 43.23 7.94
C ASN A 79 44.40 44.03 7.10
N GLY A 80 45.53 44.45 7.66
CA GLY A 80 46.55 45.23 6.96
C GLY A 80 46.71 46.65 7.46
N ALA A 81 45.71 47.18 8.19
CA ALA A 81 45.66 48.58 8.61
C ALA A 81 46.82 48.99 9.54
N MET A 82 47.20 50.27 9.50
CA MET A 82 48.28 50.85 10.32
C MET A 82 47.81 51.13 11.75
N GLY A 83 46.61 51.69 11.87
CA GLY A 83 45.85 51.95 13.10
C GLY A 83 44.39 51.55 12.90
N ALA A 84 43.64 51.44 13.99
CA ALA A 84 42.19 51.26 13.94
C ALA A 84 41.53 51.64 15.27
N PHE A 85 40.44 52.41 15.25
CA PHE A 85 39.68 52.78 16.43
C PHE A 85 38.38 51.98 16.59
N SER A 86 38.11 51.51 17.81
CA SER A 86 36.84 50.88 18.18
C SER A 86 36.06 51.74 19.17
N THR A 87 34.91 52.25 18.72
CA THR A 87 33.94 52.98 19.56
C THR A 87 33.36 52.10 20.68
N ASP A 88 33.15 50.82 20.42
CA ASP A 88 32.60 49.85 21.36
C ASP A 88 33.51 49.59 22.58
N THR A 89 34.83 49.53 22.35
CA THR A 89 35.82 49.23 23.39
C THR A 89 36.63 50.45 23.84
N ASN A 90 36.46 51.60 23.17
CA ASN A 90 37.26 52.81 23.35
C ASN A 90 38.77 52.51 23.33
N THR A 91 39.20 51.75 22.33
CA THR A 91 40.58 51.24 22.17
C THR A 91 41.04 51.49 20.74
N ILE A 92 42.28 51.96 20.62
CA ILE A 92 43.02 52.08 19.36
C ILE A 92 43.95 50.86 19.23
N TYR A 93 43.81 50.14 18.13
CA TYR A 93 44.66 49.01 17.78
C TYR A 93 45.75 49.48 16.82
N PHE A 94 47.01 49.12 17.08
CA PHE A 94 48.14 49.39 16.19
C PHE A 94 48.73 48.12 15.61
N SER A 95 49.15 48.18 14.35
CA SER A 95 49.90 47.12 13.69
C SER A 95 51.31 46.97 14.30
N GLU A 96 51.64 45.75 14.73
CA GLU A 96 52.97 45.38 15.23
C GLU A 96 54.05 45.61 14.16
N GLU A 97 53.73 45.30 12.92
CA GLU A 97 54.60 45.46 11.75
C GLU A 97 54.84 46.94 11.44
N TYR A 98 53.80 47.78 11.50
CA TYR A 98 53.92 49.22 11.29
C TYR A 98 54.79 49.89 12.36
N LEU A 99 54.55 49.56 13.63
CA LEU A 99 55.36 50.07 14.75
C LEU A 99 56.83 49.61 14.64
N SER A 100 57.04 48.37 14.21
CA SER A 100 58.37 47.82 13.94
C SER A 100 59.08 48.53 12.79
N ALA A 101 58.38 48.85 11.70
CA ALA A 101 58.92 49.59 10.56
C ALA A 101 59.28 51.04 10.93
N ASN A 102 58.52 51.65 11.84
CA ASN A 102 58.65 53.05 12.24
C ASN A 102 59.29 53.26 13.62
N ALA A 103 60.02 52.26 14.13
CA ALA A 103 60.67 52.28 15.45
C ALA A 103 61.63 53.47 15.71
N GLY A 104 61.98 54.27 14.69
CA GLY A 104 62.80 55.47 14.79
C GLY A 104 62.10 56.80 14.49
N SER A 105 60.80 56.81 14.16
CA SER A 105 60.06 58.00 13.72
C SER A 105 58.82 58.24 14.60
N GLY A 106 59.02 58.87 15.76
CA GLY A 106 57.91 59.21 16.66
C GLY A 106 56.89 60.17 16.05
N GLU A 107 57.27 60.96 15.03
CA GLU A 107 56.36 61.88 14.33
C GLU A 107 55.39 61.13 13.41
N ALA A 108 55.85 60.09 12.69
CA ALA A 108 54.98 59.29 11.82
C ALA A 108 53.97 58.46 12.63
N VAL A 109 54.43 57.84 13.73
CA VAL A 109 53.53 57.10 14.63
C VAL A 109 52.56 58.05 15.35
N ALA A 110 52.97 59.30 15.64
CA ALA A 110 52.08 60.30 16.23
C ALA A 110 50.99 60.77 15.26
N ALA A 111 51.27 60.84 13.96
CA ALA A 111 50.29 61.22 12.95
C ALA A 111 49.12 60.22 12.89
N VAL A 112 49.43 58.93 12.75
CA VAL A 112 48.42 57.85 12.75
C VAL A 112 47.67 57.83 14.07
N TRP A 113 48.36 58.02 15.20
CA TRP A 113 47.66 58.04 16.48
C TRP A 113 46.70 59.22 16.64
N LEU A 114 47.06 60.40 16.11
CA LEU A 114 46.20 61.58 16.14
C LEU A 114 44.99 61.44 15.22
N GLU A 115 45.15 60.71 14.13
CA GLU A 115 44.09 60.35 13.21
C GLU A 115 43.06 59.42 13.88
N GLU A 116 43.52 58.35 14.52
CA GLU A 116 42.63 57.46 15.29
C GLU A 116 41.97 58.18 16.49
N ILE A 117 42.67 59.16 17.08
CA ILE A 117 42.07 60.06 18.08
C ILE A 117 40.99 60.95 17.44
N GLY A 118 41.11 61.29 16.16
CA GLY A 118 40.09 62.01 15.42
C GLY A 118 38.77 61.26 15.36
N HIS A 119 38.79 59.96 15.04
CA HIS A 119 37.58 59.13 15.11
C HIS A 119 37.01 59.03 16.53
N PHE A 120 37.86 59.01 17.56
CA PHE A 120 37.40 59.13 18.94
C PHE A 120 36.73 60.48 19.22
N VAL A 121 37.37 61.59 18.83
CA VAL A 121 36.83 62.94 19.03
C VAL A 121 35.49 63.08 18.34
N ASP A 122 35.38 62.65 17.08
CA ASP A 122 34.14 62.62 16.32
C ASP A 122 33.06 61.86 17.08
N SER A 123 33.32 60.62 17.53
CA SER A 123 32.35 59.83 18.31
C SER A 123 31.89 60.47 19.62
N VAL A 124 32.68 61.41 20.16
CA VAL A 124 32.37 62.15 21.39
C VAL A 124 31.57 63.41 21.09
N VAL A 125 32.06 64.27 20.18
CA VAL A 125 31.53 65.62 19.95
C VAL A 125 30.51 65.68 18.82
N ASN A 126 30.53 64.73 17.91
CA ASN A 126 29.54 64.55 16.87
C ASN A 126 28.68 63.33 17.19
N SER A 127 27.41 63.36 16.78
CA SER A 127 26.49 62.24 16.99
C SER A 127 25.82 61.77 15.70
N GLN A 128 26.16 62.39 14.58
CA GLN A 128 25.78 61.98 13.25
C GLN A 128 27.05 61.92 12.40
N ASP A 129 27.52 60.70 12.26
CA ASP A 129 28.63 60.33 11.39
C ASP A 129 28.20 60.53 9.92
N ALA A 130 28.95 61.35 9.18
CA ALA A 130 28.75 61.62 7.77
C ALA A 130 30.07 61.42 7.01
N ALA A 131 29.98 60.95 5.75
CA ALA A 131 31.13 60.81 4.87
C ALA A 131 32.02 62.07 4.89
N GLY A 132 33.32 61.89 5.19
CA GLY A 132 34.28 62.96 5.37
C GLY A 132 34.50 63.45 6.81
N ASP A 133 34.02 62.73 7.83
CA ASP A 133 34.30 62.97 9.26
C ASP A 133 35.64 62.31 9.66
N GLU A 134 36.69 62.62 8.89
CA GLU A 134 37.94 61.85 8.90
C GLU A 134 38.89 62.20 10.04
N GLY A 135 39.49 61.15 10.59
CA GLY A 135 40.57 61.22 11.57
C GLY A 135 41.75 62.03 11.04
N ASP A 136 42.10 61.86 9.76
CA ASP A 136 43.29 62.48 9.16
C ASP A 136 43.17 64.02 9.09
N ILE A 137 41.98 64.57 8.80
CA ILE A 137 41.76 66.03 8.81
C ILE A 137 42.07 66.59 10.20
N LEU A 138 41.59 65.94 11.26
CA LEU A 138 41.90 66.37 12.61
C LEU A 138 43.40 66.24 12.92
N SER A 139 44.02 65.13 12.52
CA SER A 139 45.45 64.89 12.72
C SER A 139 46.31 66.01 12.16
N ARG A 140 46.04 66.45 10.92
CA ARG A 140 46.75 67.56 10.26
C ARG A 140 46.50 68.91 10.94
N LEU A 141 45.25 69.19 11.32
CA LEU A 141 44.91 70.43 12.03
C LEU A 141 45.53 70.52 13.43
N VAL A 142 45.63 69.40 14.14
CA VAL A 142 46.29 69.31 15.46
C VAL A 142 47.80 69.53 15.32
N ARG A 143 48.41 69.03 14.25
CA ARG A 143 49.83 69.25 13.93
C ARG A 143 50.13 70.67 13.42
N GLY A 144 49.09 71.45 13.11
CA GLY A 144 49.19 72.86 12.74
C GLY A 144 49.32 73.12 11.25
N ASP A 145 48.91 72.16 10.42
CA ASP A 145 48.97 72.27 8.96
C ASP A 145 47.87 73.22 8.42
N GLU A 146 48.18 73.97 7.36
CA GLU A 146 47.20 74.82 6.66
C GLU A 146 46.65 74.06 5.44
N LEU A 147 45.42 73.53 5.56
CA LEU A 147 44.73 72.83 4.47
C LEU A 147 44.10 73.82 3.47
N SER A 148 44.35 73.64 2.19
CA SER A 148 43.67 74.37 1.11
C SER A 148 42.22 73.91 0.95
N GLY A 149 41.39 74.74 0.32
CA GLY A 149 39.97 74.39 0.11
C GLY A 149 39.74 73.19 -0.80
N LEU A 150 40.74 72.77 -1.60
CA LEU A 150 40.66 71.58 -2.44
C LEU A 150 41.10 70.33 -1.65
N GLU A 151 42.20 70.42 -0.90
CA GLU A 151 42.65 69.33 0.00
C GLU A 151 41.55 68.99 1.02
N LEU A 152 40.87 69.99 1.56
CA LEU A 152 39.74 69.77 2.46
C LEU A 152 38.50 69.16 1.77
N GLU A 153 38.28 69.43 0.49
CA GLU A 153 37.17 68.81 -0.25
C GLU A 153 37.47 67.34 -0.61
N LEU A 154 38.75 67.01 -0.83
CA LEU A 154 39.22 65.65 -1.16
C LEU A 154 39.21 64.74 0.08
N LEU A 155 39.84 65.18 1.17
CA LEU A 155 39.83 64.45 2.44
C LEU A 155 38.42 64.28 3.03
N LYS A 156 37.43 65.07 2.56
CA LYS A 156 36.01 64.90 2.94
C LYS A 156 35.23 63.98 2.02
N SER A 157 35.82 63.58 0.90
CA SER A 157 35.18 62.69 -0.08
C SER A 157 35.69 61.27 -0.02
N GLU A 158 36.84 61.04 0.61
CA GLU A 158 37.31 59.74 1.07
C GLU A 158 36.36 59.29 2.20
N ASP A 159 35.74 58.12 2.04
CA ASP A 159 34.91 57.46 3.06
C ASP A 159 35.22 55.97 2.94
N ASP A 160 36.47 55.64 3.27
CA ASP A 160 37.07 54.37 2.93
C ASP A 160 37.03 53.41 4.13
N SER A 161 36.00 53.56 4.98
CA SER A 161 35.81 52.75 6.17
C SER A 161 35.20 51.36 5.86
N ALA A 162 35.99 50.31 6.10
CA ALA A 162 35.54 48.94 6.21
C ALA A 162 35.39 48.54 7.69
N VAL A 163 34.33 47.80 8.04
CA VAL A 163 34.15 47.28 9.41
C VAL A 163 34.61 45.83 9.47
N ILE A 164 35.61 45.55 10.30
CA ILE A 164 36.04 44.20 10.64
C ILE A 164 35.55 43.79 12.04
N VAL A 165 35.52 42.50 12.30
CA VAL A 165 35.18 41.96 13.62
C VAL A 165 36.43 41.38 14.28
N LEU A 166 37.00 42.14 15.22
CA LEU A 166 38.15 41.73 16.02
C LEU A 166 37.66 41.26 17.39
N ASP A 167 37.95 40.00 17.76
CA ASP A 167 37.54 39.40 19.05
C ASP A 167 36.01 39.52 19.36
N GLY A 168 35.18 39.61 18.31
CA GLY A 168 33.73 39.77 18.44
C GLY A 168 33.23 41.21 18.63
N VAL A 169 34.11 42.19 18.41
CA VAL A 169 33.83 43.64 18.46
C VAL A 169 33.99 44.21 17.06
N GLU A 170 33.09 45.11 16.66
CA GLU A 170 33.20 45.83 15.39
C GLU A 170 34.29 46.92 15.51
N VAL A 171 35.22 46.91 14.56
CA VAL A 171 36.35 47.84 14.47
C VAL A 171 36.34 48.40 13.05
N ALA A 172 36.26 49.72 12.93
CA ALA A 172 36.41 50.38 11.65
C ALA A 172 37.91 50.42 11.28
N ILE A 173 38.20 50.06 10.04
CA ILE A 173 39.53 50.11 9.41
C ILE A 173 39.37 50.74 8.03
N GLU A 174 40.42 51.33 7.49
CA GLU A 174 40.37 51.95 6.16
C GLU A 174 40.85 50.96 5.08
N MET A 175 40.03 50.56 4.09
CA MET A 175 40.44 49.68 2.95
C MET A 175 39.47 49.58 1.75
N ASN A 176 40.02 49.49 0.53
CA ASN A 176 39.30 49.37 -0.75
C ASN A 176 39.26 47.92 -1.35
N THR A 177 38.28 47.60 -2.22
CA THR A 177 38.16 46.27 -2.89
C THR A 177 38.16 46.40 -4.41
N LEU A 178 38.98 45.63 -5.13
CA LEU A 178 38.99 45.66 -6.61
C LEU A 178 37.76 44.92 -7.19
N PRO A 179 36.94 45.56 -8.04
CA PRO A 179 35.91 44.88 -8.81
C PRO A 179 36.56 43.88 -9.78
N GLY A 180 35.89 42.75 -10.03
CA GLY A 180 36.43 41.62 -10.82
C GLY A 180 36.86 41.94 -12.25
N ASP A 181 37.25 40.89 -13.00
CA ASP A 181 37.99 40.99 -14.27
C ASP A 181 37.57 42.11 -15.22
N GLY A 182 38.51 42.95 -15.64
CA GLY A 182 38.30 44.04 -16.60
C GLY A 182 37.78 45.36 -16.01
N ALA A 183 37.63 45.46 -14.69
CA ALA A 183 37.22 46.70 -14.02
C ALA A 183 38.43 47.53 -13.52
N THR A 184 38.23 48.84 -13.40
CA THR A 184 39.23 49.82 -12.94
C THR A 184 38.67 50.68 -11.81
N ILE A 185 39.52 51.10 -10.87
CA ILE A 185 39.23 52.09 -9.81
C ILE A 185 40.13 53.30 -10.03
N GLU A 186 39.61 54.52 -9.82
CA GLU A 186 40.36 55.78 -9.86
C GLU A 186 40.51 56.30 -8.42
N GLU A 187 41.74 56.57 -7.96
CA GLU A 187 42.05 57.10 -6.62
C GLU A 187 43.07 58.25 -6.67
N THR A 188 43.26 58.94 -5.53
CA THR A 188 44.25 60.00 -5.34
C THR A 188 45.39 59.58 -4.43
N ILE A 189 46.54 60.28 -4.52
CA ILE A 189 47.65 60.18 -3.57
C ILE A 189 47.91 61.57 -3.01
N ASP A 190 47.78 61.72 -1.69
CA ASP A 190 47.97 62.98 -0.96
C ASP A 190 49.41 63.12 -0.40
N PRO A 191 49.96 64.35 -0.25
CA PRO A 191 51.29 64.55 0.34
C PRO A 191 51.36 64.27 1.86
N ALA A 192 51.42 63.00 2.28
CA ALA A 192 52.24 62.47 3.39
C ALA A 192 51.92 60.99 3.69
N PHE A 193 52.75 60.05 3.20
CA PHE A 193 52.70 58.61 3.55
C PHE A 193 51.32 57.97 3.36
N ASP A 194 50.75 58.23 2.19
CA ASP A 194 49.49 57.65 1.74
C ASP A 194 49.75 56.26 1.11
N GLU A 195 49.16 55.22 1.70
CA GLU A 195 49.26 53.83 1.27
C GLU A 195 47.86 53.27 1.03
N ASP A 196 47.44 53.23 -0.23
CA ASP A 196 46.15 52.65 -0.60
C ASP A 196 46.25 51.12 -0.67
N GLN A 197 45.32 50.43 -0.01
CA GLN A 197 45.25 48.97 -0.04
C GLN A 197 43.96 48.48 -0.71
N PHE A 198 44.14 47.58 -1.67
CA PHE A 198 43.05 46.91 -2.40
C PHE A 198 43.11 45.39 -2.26
N THR A 199 41.98 44.71 -2.36
CA THR A 199 41.95 43.23 -2.36
C THR A 199 41.18 42.61 -3.53
N PHE A 200 41.57 41.41 -3.97
CA PHE A 200 40.83 40.56 -4.91
C PHE A 200 40.97 39.06 -4.58
N THR A 201 40.05 38.21 -5.05
CA THR A 201 40.14 36.75 -4.83
C THR A 201 40.62 36.03 -6.09
N GLY A 202 41.60 35.14 -5.97
CA GLY A 202 42.13 34.35 -7.09
C GLY A 202 42.33 32.87 -6.78
N ARG A 203 42.42 32.03 -7.82
CA ARG A 203 42.73 30.60 -7.73
C ARG A 203 44.17 30.34 -8.14
N ALA A 204 44.74 29.27 -7.59
CA ALA A 204 46.08 28.82 -7.92
C ALA A 204 46.14 28.44 -9.40
N GLY A 205 47.03 29.09 -10.16
CA GLY A 205 47.19 28.91 -11.60
C GLY A 205 46.56 30.03 -12.45
N ASP A 206 45.72 30.90 -11.89
CA ASP A 206 45.20 32.07 -12.62
C ASP A 206 46.37 32.98 -13.04
N ILE A 207 46.33 33.55 -14.24
CA ILE A 207 47.36 34.48 -14.72
C ILE A 207 46.79 35.90 -14.72
N VAL A 208 47.12 36.69 -13.69
CA VAL A 208 46.57 38.04 -13.54
C VAL A 208 47.51 39.11 -14.08
N THR A 209 46.94 40.24 -14.49
CA THR A 209 47.67 41.47 -14.85
C THR A 209 47.09 42.65 -14.07
N LEU A 210 47.96 43.36 -13.35
CA LEU A 210 47.65 44.58 -12.61
C LEU A 210 48.28 45.77 -13.31
N GLY A 211 47.48 46.77 -13.66
CA GLY A 211 47.95 47.98 -14.32
C GLY A 211 47.61 49.22 -13.50
N VAL A 212 48.52 50.18 -13.45
CA VAL A 212 48.27 51.51 -12.87
C VAL A 212 48.54 52.56 -13.94
N ASP A 213 47.60 53.45 -14.23
CA ASP A 213 47.81 54.69 -15.00
C ASP A 213 47.88 55.85 -14.01
N ASN A 214 48.97 56.63 -13.98
CA ASN A 214 49.13 57.71 -12.99
C ASN A 214 49.37 59.11 -13.60
N ARG A 215 48.93 60.13 -12.85
CA ARG A 215 49.12 61.55 -13.15
C ARG A 215 49.74 62.30 -11.97
N LEU A 216 50.97 61.92 -11.62
CA LEU A 216 51.72 62.52 -10.50
C LEU A 216 52.42 63.84 -10.85
N ASP A 217 52.75 64.64 -9.83
CA ASP A 217 53.65 65.79 -9.95
C ASP A 217 55.10 65.39 -10.33
N ALA A 218 55.90 66.37 -10.78
CA ALA A 218 57.15 66.13 -11.49
C ALA A 218 58.30 65.51 -10.65
N ALA A 219 58.10 65.21 -9.37
CA ALA A 219 59.10 64.59 -8.50
C ALA A 219 58.63 63.32 -7.77
N GLY A 220 57.31 63.02 -7.77
CA GLY A 220 56.73 61.85 -7.10
C GLY A 220 57.14 60.50 -7.69
N ARG A 221 57.17 59.48 -6.84
CA ARG A 221 57.30 58.06 -7.22
C ARG A 221 56.13 57.29 -6.62
N LEU A 222 55.68 56.26 -7.34
CA LEU A 222 54.69 55.31 -6.88
C LEU A 222 55.31 53.93 -6.77
N SER A 223 54.94 53.15 -5.75
CA SER A 223 55.19 51.72 -5.70
C SER A 223 53.88 50.94 -5.73
N LEU A 224 53.84 49.86 -6.50
CA LEU A 224 52.71 48.93 -6.60
C LEU A 224 53.22 47.57 -6.15
N THR A 225 52.64 47.04 -5.07
CA THR A 225 53.06 45.78 -4.44
C THR A 225 51.89 44.81 -4.35
N LEU A 226 52.03 43.62 -4.92
CA LEU A 226 51.08 42.52 -4.79
C LEU A 226 51.55 41.55 -3.70
N LEU A 227 50.68 41.26 -2.74
CA LEU A 227 50.90 40.33 -1.64
C LEU A 227 50.05 39.06 -1.80
N ASN A 228 50.62 37.94 -1.36
CA ASN A 228 49.91 36.68 -1.19
C ASN A 228 48.86 36.75 -0.06
N PRO A 229 47.93 35.77 0.05
CA PRO A 229 46.97 35.71 1.15
C PRO A 229 47.59 35.56 2.56
N ASP A 230 48.87 35.21 2.66
CA ASP A 230 49.63 35.19 3.91
C ASP A 230 50.43 36.50 4.15
N SER A 231 50.11 37.54 3.37
CA SER A 231 50.73 38.87 3.37
C SER A 231 52.21 38.89 2.95
N SER A 232 52.76 37.78 2.46
CA SER A 232 54.10 37.78 1.88
C SER A 232 54.12 38.43 0.49
N GLU A 233 55.14 39.23 0.20
CA GLU A 233 55.28 39.90 -1.10
C GLU A 233 55.39 38.89 -2.26
N LEU A 234 54.47 38.99 -3.22
CA LEU A 234 54.47 38.22 -4.45
C LEU A 234 55.21 38.95 -5.57
N ASN A 235 54.98 40.26 -5.72
CA ASN A 235 55.69 41.10 -6.68
C ASN A 235 55.60 42.59 -6.28
N SER A 236 56.60 43.40 -6.62
CA SER A 236 56.59 44.84 -6.40
C SER A 236 57.30 45.59 -7.52
N ILE A 237 56.75 46.72 -7.94
CA ILE A 237 57.34 47.64 -8.92
C ILE A 237 57.28 49.08 -8.41
N SER A 238 58.29 49.91 -8.71
CA SER A 238 58.25 51.35 -8.40
C SER A 238 58.56 52.21 -9.64
N PHE A 239 57.83 53.30 -9.83
CA PHE A 239 57.82 54.11 -11.05
C PHE A 239 57.59 55.60 -10.77
N THR A 240 57.96 56.48 -11.71
CA THR A 240 57.86 57.94 -11.55
C THR A 240 56.70 58.57 -12.33
N SER A 241 56.33 58.00 -13.48
CA SER A 241 55.17 58.44 -14.30
C SER A 241 54.91 57.46 -15.46
N GLY A 242 53.65 57.30 -15.85
CA GLY A 242 53.18 56.50 -16.99
C GLY A 242 52.18 55.41 -16.59
N ASP A 243 51.99 54.43 -17.48
CA ASP A 243 51.05 53.30 -17.29
C ASP A 243 51.83 51.99 -17.01
N PRO A 244 52.50 51.83 -15.86
CA PRO A 244 53.22 50.60 -15.56
C PRO A 244 52.27 49.48 -15.19
N GLU A 245 52.64 48.27 -15.61
CA GLU A 245 51.88 47.06 -15.37
C GLU A 245 52.77 45.98 -14.76
N ILE A 246 52.24 45.28 -13.76
CA ILE A 246 52.73 43.96 -13.38
C ILE A 246 51.98 42.95 -14.26
N SER A 247 52.62 42.58 -15.36
CA SER A 247 52.01 41.70 -16.36
C SER A 247 52.25 40.22 -16.05
N SER A 248 51.17 39.44 -16.17
CA SER A 248 51.19 37.97 -16.25
C SER A 248 51.83 37.25 -15.06
N ILE A 249 51.27 37.47 -13.86
CA ILE A 249 51.63 36.69 -12.66
C ILE A 249 50.70 35.49 -12.52
N GLU A 250 51.29 34.29 -12.49
CA GLU A 250 50.59 33.08 -12.08
C GLU A 250 50.41 33.08 -10.55
N LEU A 251 49.16 32.99 -10.08
CA LEU A 251 48.84 32.98 -8.66
C LEU A 251 49.23 31.64 -8.01
N PRO A 252 50.02 31.62 -6.93
CA PRO A 252 50.54 30.38 -6.37
C PRO A 252 49.54 29.60 -5.51
N SER A 253 48.44 30.23 -5.06
CA SER A 253 47.48 29.62 -4.14
C SER A 253 46.06 30.19 -4.29
N ASN A 254 45.05 29.47 -3.77
CA ASN A 254 43.69 30.01 -3.68
C ASN A 254 43.61 30.96 -2.48
N GLY A 255 43.01 32.14 -2.65
CA GLY A 255 42.74 33.05 -1.53
C GLY A 255 42.55 34.51 -1.94
N THR A 256 42.46 35.38 -0.94
CA THR A 256 42.39 36.84 -1.12
C THR A 256 43.80 37.40 -1.21
N TYR A 257 44.12 38.08 -2.30
CA TYR A 257 45.38 38.77 -2.53
C TYR A 257 45.21 40.27 -2.25
N THR A 258 46.26 40.91 -1.76
CA THR A 258 46.26 42.36 -1.45
C THR A 258 47.18 43.10 -2.39
N VAL A 259 46.74 44.24 -2.90
CA VAL A 259 47.49 45.17 -3.75
C VAL A 259 47.70 46.45 -2.96
N ILE A 260 48.94 46.86 -2.79
CA ILE A 260 49.34 48.06 -2.08
C ILE A 260 49.86 49.07 -3.11
N VAL A 261 49.36 50.30 -3.04
CA VAL A 261 49.82 51.44 -3.84
C VAL A 261 50.37 52.50 -2.89
N ASP A 262 51.69 52.70 -2.89
CA ASP A 262 52.38 53.58 -1.93
C ASP A 262 53.05 54.79 -2.63
N GLY A 263 52.70 55.99 -2.16
CA GLY A 263 53.26 57.27 -2.57
C GLY A 263 54.64 57.57 -2.00
N GLU A 264 55.70 57.26 -2.74
CA GLU A 264 57.08 57.59 -2.38
C GLU A 264 57.42 59.10 -2.61
N ASN A 265 58.14 59.71 -1.65
CA ASN A 265 58.71 61.07 -1.70
C ASN A 265 57.68 62.22 -1.78
N LEU A 266 56.59 62.16 -1.01
CA LEU A 266 55.54 63.19 -0.96
C LEU A 266 54.89 63.41 -2.34
N ALA A 267 54.68 62.32 -3.08
CA ALA A 267 54.01 62.35 -4.37
C ALA A 267 52.58 62.86 -4.20
N THR A 268 52.11 63.71 -5.13
CA THR A 268 50.72 64.15 -5.19
C THR A 268 50.14 63.91 -6.58
N GLY A 269 48.91 63.40 -6.68
CA GLY A 269 48.25 63.19 -7.97
C GLY A 269 47.10 62.17 -7.96
N GLU A 270 46.61 61.81 -9.14
CA GLU A 270 45.58 60.77 -9.34
C GLU A 270 46.21 59.52 -9.97
N TYR A 271 45.66 58.34 -9.70
CA TYR A 271 45.96 57.11 -10.43
C TYR A 271 44.71 56.24 -10.67
N THR A 272 44.78 55.39 -11.69
CA THR A 272 43.74 54.41 -12.02
C THR A 272 44.35 53.01 -11.93
N LEU A 273 43.85 52.17 -11.03
CA LEU A 273 44.26 50.77 -10.87
C LEU A 273 43.28 49.84 -11.58
N GLY A 274 43.79 48.91 -12.39
CA GLY A 274 43.00 47.92 -13.13
C GLY A 274 43.49 46.48 -12.94
N LEU A 275 42.55 45.53 -12.93
CA LEU A 275 42.80 44.09 -12.89
C LEU A 275 42.24 43.41 -14.16
N SER A 276 43.05 42.57 -14.79
CA SER A 276 42.66 41.81 -16.00
C SER A 276 43.21 40.37 -16.02
N ASN A 277 42.58 39.49 -16.82
CA ASN A 277 42.88 38.08 -17.04
C ASN A 277 42.54 37.13 -15.87
N LEU A 278 41.45 37.39 -15.15
CA LEU A 278 40.89 36.46 -14.16
C LEU A 278 39.87 35.52 -14.84
N SER A 279 40.26 34.26 -15.10
CA SER A 279 39.44 33.27 -15.83
C SER A 279 38.01 33.15 -15.29
N GLN A 280 37.00 33.31 -16.15
CA GLN A 280 35.58 33.03 -15.86
C GLN A 280 35.09 31.76 -16.58
N ASP A 281 35.53 30.57 -16.14
CA ASP A 281 35.01 29.32 -16.72
C ASP A 281 33.52 29.12 -16.38
N SER A 282 32.66 28.99 -17.40
CA SER A 282 31.28 28.51 -17.23
C SER A 282 31.20 27.00 -17.49
N THR A 283 30.59 26.25 -16.57
CA THR A 283 30.25 24.83 -16.79
C THR A 283 28.76 24.69 -17.06
N THR A 284 28.38 24.24 -18.26
CA THR A 284 26.97 24.10 -18.66
C THR A 284 26.61 22.65 -19.04
N GLN A 285 25.50 22.13 -18.54
CA GLN A 285 25.01 20.79 -18.91
C GLN A 285 24.15 20.85 -20.18
N LEU A 286 24.45 20.01 -21.17
CA LEU A 286 23.60 19.77 -22.34
C LEU A 286 22.61 18.64 -22.00
N SER A 287 21.33 18.97 -21.86
CA SER A 287 20.28 18.00 -21.50
C SER A 287 19.34 17.68 -22.66
N GLY A 288 19.33 16.43 -23.10
CA GLY A 288 18.39 15.89 -24.10
C GLY A 288 18.94 15.88 -25.54
N ASP A 289 18.23 15.18 -26.44
CA ASP A 289 18.54 15.19 -27.87
C ASP A 289 18.23 16.58 -28.48
N ARG A 290 19.05 17.01 -29.44
CA ARG A 290 19.02 18.35 -30.06
C ARG A 290 19.26 19.51 -29.09
N ALA A 291 19.98 19.27 -27.99
CA ALA A 291 20.38 20.32 -27.06
C ALA A 291 21.30 21.34 -27.75
N THR A 292 21.03 22.62 -27.52
CA THR A 292 21.86 23.73 -28.00
C THR A 292 22.29 24.62 -26.84
N ALA A 293 23.53 25.08 -26.84
CA ALA A 293 24.04 26.08 -25.90
C ALA A 293 24.74 27.21 -26.66
N ILE A 294 24.70 28.42 -26.11
CA ILE A 294 25.36 29.60 -26.68
C ILE A 294 26.47 30.00 -25.71
N GLY A 295 27.68 30.21 -26.22
CA GLY A 295 28.84 30.69 -25.46
C GLY A 295 29.54 31.85 -26.18
N ASN A 296 30.39 32.55 -25.46
CA ASN A 296 31.22 33.64 -25.99
C ASN A 296 32.68 33.28 -25.73
N ILE A 297 33.57 33.60 -26.67
CA ILE A 297 35.02 33.49 -26.47
C ILE A 297 35.58 34.89 -26.25
N ASP A 298 36.23 35.10 -25.10
CA ASP A 298 36.90 36.34 -24.72
C ASP A 298 38.39 36.37 -25.16
N PRO A 299 39.02 37.57 -25.28
CA PRO A 299 40.36 37.70 -25.85
C PRO A 299 41.42 37.32 -24.82
N ILE A 300 41.68 36.02 -24.64
CA ILE A 300 42.92 35.31 -24.24
C ILE A 300 42.54 34.01 -23.49
N PHE A 301 42.74 32.84 -24.14
CA PHE A 301 42.60 31.49 -23.56
C PHE A 301 41.33 31.26 -22.72
N ASP A 302 40.18 31.54 -23.33
CA ASP A 302 38.87 31.20 -22.78
C ASP A 302 38.48 29.77 -23.16
N GLU A 303 38.22 28.92 -22.15
CA GLU A 303 37.82 27.52 -22.30
C GLU A 303 36.41 27.33 -21.71
N ASP A 304 35.41 27.17 -22.58
CA ASP A 304 34.06 26.82 -22.17
C ASP A 304 33.92 25.29 -22.05
N THR A 305 33.37 24.83 -20.93
CA THR A 305 33.17 23.39 -20.69
C THR A 305 31.69 23.01 -20.65
N PHE A 306 31.31 22.02 -21.47
CA PHE A 306 29.97 21.42 -21.48
C PHE A 306 30.00 19.94 -21.12
N THR A 307 28.90 19.42 -20.56
CA THR A 307 28.78 17.97 -20.24
C THR A 307 27.46 17.36 -20.69
N PHE A 308 27.48 16.08 -21.09
CA PHE A 308 26.28 15.29 -21.35
C PHE A 308 26.48 13.82 -20.92
N GLY A 309 25.40 13.10 -20.61
CA GLY A 309 25.45 11.68 -20.30
C GLY A 309 25.31 10.84 -21.57
N GLY A 310 26.17 9.84 -21.76
CA GLY A 310 26.13 8.94 -22.92
C GLY A 310 26.34 7.48 -22.53
N ARG A 311 25.84 6.57 -23.37
CA ARG A 311 26.01 5.12 -23.24
C ARG A 311 26.90 4.56 -24.35
N ALA A 312 27.57 3.46 -24.06
CA ALA A 312 28.36 2.74 -25.05
C ALA A 312 27.49 2.36 -26.26
N GLY A 313 27.97 2.69 -27.46
CA GLY A 313 27.28 2.45 -28.72
C GLY A 313 26.28 3.53 -29.14
N ASP A 314 26.05 4.60 -28.36
CA ASP A 314 25.33 5.78 -28.85
C ASP A 314 26.12 6.40 -30.01
N ILE A 315 25.44 6.80 -31.10
CA ILE A 315 26.08 7.50 -32.22
C ILE A 315 25.61 8.94 -32.23
N ILE A 316 26.45 9.86 -31.75
CA ILE A 316 26.12 11.27 -31.63
C ILE A 316 26.67 12.11 -32.80
N THR A 317 26.07 13.27 -33.00
CA THR A 317 26.64 14.37 -33.81
C THR A 317 26.82 15.59 -32.90
N LEU A 318 28.02 16.15 -32.91
CA LEU A 318 28.37 17.36 -32.17
C LEU A 318 28.83 18.42 -33.17
N GLY A 319 28.26 19.61 -33.16
CA GLY A 319 28.67 20.70 -34.04
C GLY A 319 28.59 22.05 -33.34
N ALA A 320 29.28 23.05 -33.86
CA ALA A 320 29.06 24.42 -33.41
C ALA A 320 29.03 25.40 -34.58
N ASP A 321 28.09 26.35 -34.55
CA ASP A 321 28.06 27.50 -35.46
C ASP A 321 28.85 28.64 -34.81
N ASN A 322 29.81 29.20 -35.53
CA ASN A 322 30.75 30.19 -35.00
C ASN A 322 30.59 31.54 -35.72
N ARG A 323 30.48 32.62 -34.93
CA ARG A 323 30.37 34.02 -35.38
C ARG A 323 31.51 34.92 -34.87
N LEU A 324 32.74 34.41 -34.79
CA LEU A 324 33.96 35.13 -34.39
C LEU A 324 34.43 36.14 -35.44
N ASP A 325 35.18 37.17 -35.01
CA ASP A 325 35.82 38.17 -35.88
C ASP A 325 37.14 37.70 -36.54
N ASP A 326 37.54 38.42 -37.60
CA ASP A 326 38.56 38.10 -38.61
C ASP A 326 39.64 37.06 -38.22
N SER A 327 39.56 35.86 -38.84
CA SER A 327 40.53 34.74 -38.82
C SER A 327 40.60 33.86 -37.55
N GLY A 328 39.67 34.01 -36.62
CA GLY A 328 39.59 33.17 -35.42
C GLY A 328 39.34 31.69 -35.68
N ARG A 329 39.94 30.84 -34.83
CA ARG A 329 39.76 29.38 -34.85
C ARG A 329 39.10 28.92 -33.56
N LEU A 330 38.05 28.11 -33.67
CA LEU A 330 37.45 27.40 -32.54
C LEU A 330 37.86 25.93 -32.60
N SER A 331 38.27 25.38 -31.46
CA SER A 331 38.50 23.97 -31.23
C SER A 331 37.35 23.39 -30.42
N LEU A 332 36.78 22.27 -30.88
CA LEU A 332 35.84 21.46 -30.13
C LEU A 332 36.53 20.16 -29.79
N THR A 333 36.71 19.88 -28.50
CA THR A 333 37.34 18.66 -28.02
C THR A 333 36.35 17.87 -27.18
N LEU A 334 35.96 16.69 -27.66
CA LEU A 334 35.12 15.73 -26.93
C LEU A 334 36.01 14.78 -26.14
N LEU A 335 35.78 14.69 -24.84
CA LEU A 335 36.47 13.81 -23.90
C LEU A 335 35.55 12.66 -23.44
N ASN A 336 36.16 11.49 -23.24
CA ASN A 336 35.57 10.36 -22.56
C ASN A 336 35.33 10.66 -21.06
N PRO A 337 34.53 9.84 -20.36
CA PRO A 337 34.32 9.97 -18.91
C PRO A 337 35.59 9.83 -18.05
N ASP A 338 36.66 9.26 -18.59
CA ASP A 338 37.99 9.19 -17.95
C ASP A 338 38.90 10.39 -18.31
N SER A 339 38.32 11.41 -18.94
CA SER A 339 38.99 12.63 -19.44
C SER A 339 39.97 12.42 -20.58
N SER A 340 40.05 11.22 -21.17
CA SER A 340 40.83 11.02 -22.39
C SER A 340 40.13 11.60 -23.62
N GLU A 341 40.87 12.20 -24.53
CA GLU A 341 40.31 12.76 -25.78
C GLU A 341 39.69 11.65 -26.64
N LEU A 342 38.41 11.80 -26.95
CA LEU A 342 37.67 10.94 -27.88
C LEU A 342 37.73 11.48 -29.31
N ASN A 343 37.56 12.78 -29.49
CA ASN A 343 37.63 13.43 -30.79
C ASN A 343 37.91 14.93 -30.63
N SER A 344 38.58 15.55 -31.59
CA SER A 344 38.80 17.00 -31.61
C SER A 344 38.74 17.54 -33.04
N ILE A 345 38.10 18.70 -33.22
CA ILE A 345 38.09 19.43 -34.49
C ILE A 345 38.42 20.90 -34.25
N SER A 346 39.19 21.53 -35.17
CA SER A 346 39.42 22.97 -35.15
C SER A 346 39.00 23.60 -36.49
N PHE A 347 38.39 24.77 -36.46
CA PHE A 347 37.82 25.41 -37.65
C PHE A 347 37.78 26.94 -37.58
N THR A 348 37.81 27.59 -38.75
CA THR A 348 37.95 29.05 -38.89
C THR A 348 36.64 29.80 -39.20
N SER A 349 35.60 29.12 -39.72
CA SER A 349 34.25 29.66 -39.99
C SER A 349 33.35 28.59 -40.64
N GLY A 350 32.03 28.66 -40.38
CA GLY A 350 30.98 27.78 -40.92
C GLY A 350 30.24 26.97 -39.85
N ASP A 351 29.40 26.02 -40.28
CA ASP A 351 28.78 24.94 -39.47
C ASP A 351 29.62 23.64 -39.57
N PRO A 352 30.79 23.51 -38.91
CA PRO A 352 31.47 22.23 -38.84
C PRO A 352 30.82 21.32 -37.81
N GLU A 353 30.46 20.14 -38.26
CA GLU A 353 29.93 19.05 -37.44
C GLU A 353 30.98 17.95 -37.31
N ILE A 354 31.27 17.51 -36.08
CA ILE A 354 31.78 16.17 -35.81
C ILE A 354 30.61 15.20 -36.03
N THR A 355 30.54 14.67 -37.24
CA THR A 355 29.44 13.78 -37.63
C THR A 355 29.72 12.34 -37.24
N ARG A 356 28.78 11.74 -36.50
CA ARG A 356 28.71 10.29 -36.17
C ARG A 356 29.88 9.74 -35.34
N ILE A 357 29.96 10.14 -34.08
CA ILE A 357 30.87 9.55 -33.09
C ILE A 357 30.12 8.46 -32.34
N GLU A 358 30.62 7.23 -32.42
CA GLU A 358 30.16 6.14 -31.54
C GLU A 358 30.83 6.27 -30.17
N LEU A 359 30.04 6.36 -29.11
CA LEU A 359 30.53 6.50 -27.74
C LEU A 359 31.07 5.15 -27.24
N PRO A 360 32.31 5.06 -26.73
CA PRO A 360 32.93 3.78 -26.38
C PRO A 360 32.50 3.23 -25.01
N SER A 361 31.93 4.04 -24.13
CA SER A 361 31.63 3.66 -22.74
C SER A 361 30.41 4.38 -22.16
N ASN A 362 29.86 3.87 -21.05
CA ASN A 362 28.83 4.58 -20.31
C ASN A 362 29.46 5.65 -19.40
N GLY A 363 28.91 6.85 -19.35
CA GLY A 363 29.32 7.88 -18.40
C GLY A 363 29.02 9.30 -18.85
N THR A 364 29.55 10.27 -18.12
CA THR A 364 29.47 11.70 -18.47
C THR A 364 30.61 12.04 -19.41
N TYR A 365 30.28 12.50 -20.61
CA TYR A 365 31.24 13.02 -21.59
C TYR A 365 31.35 14.53 -21.44
N THR A 366 32.54 15.06 -21.72
CA THR A 366 32.84 16.49 -21.62
C THR A 366 33.16 17.04 -23.00
N VAL A 367 32.60 18.19 -23.36
CA VAL A 367 32.94 18.94 -24.56
C VAL A 367 33.64 20.20 -24.12
N ILE A 368 34.87 20.38 -24.57
CA ILE A 368 35.67 21.57 -24.38
C ILE A 368 35.58 22.40 -25.65
N VAL A 369 35.26 23.69 -25.50
CA VAL A 369 35.25 24.67 -26.57
C VAL A 369 36.34 25.71 -26.29
N ASP A 370 37.35 25.75 -27.16
CA ASP A 370 38.57 26.56 -26.97
C ASP A 370 38.80 27.49 -28.17
N GLY A 371 39.07 28.77 -27.89
CA GLY A 371 39.48 29.76 -28.89
C GLY A 371 40.99 29.72 -29.17
N GLU A 372 41.41 29.18 -30.32
CA GLU A 372 42.83 28.99 -30.66
C GLU A 372 43.58 30.29 -31.11
N SER A 373 43.08 31.49 -30.79
CA SER A 373 43.70 32.79 -31.11
C SER A 373 43.09 33.96 -30.31
N LEU A 374 43.58 35.19 -30.51
CA LEU A 374 43.06 36.45 -29.93
C LEU A 374 41.68 36.86 -30.49
N SER A 375 40.81 35.90 -30.78
CA SER A 375 39.55 36.12 -31.48
C SER A 375 38.40 36.24 -30.50
N THR A 376 37.46 37.14 -30.79
CA THR A 376 36.32 37.39 -29.89
C THR A 376 35.00 37.14 -30.62
N GLY A 377 33.99 36.67 -29.89
CA GLY A 377 32.63 36.55 -30.40
C GLY A 377 31.85 35.33 -29.92
N GLU A 378 30.66 35.15 -30.49
CA GLU A 378 29.66 34.17 -30.04
C GLU A 378 29.74 32.87 -30.87
N TYR A 379 29.48 31.73 -30.22
CA TYR A 379 29.25 30.45 -30.89
C TYR A 379 28.00 29.75 -30.33
N THR A 380 27.37 28.91 -31.14
CA THR A 380 26.27 28.04 -30.73
C THR A 380 26.69 26.58 -30.86
N LEU A 381 26.83 25.87 -29.74
CA LEU A 381 27.11 24.43 -29.68
C LEU A 381 25.80 23.63 -29.79
N GLY A 382 25.78 22.57 -30.59
CA GLY A 382 24.65 21.66 -30.77
C GLY A 382 25.04 20.20 -30.62
N LEU A 383 24.23 19.44 -29.89
CA LEU A 383 24.33 17.97 -29.72
C LEU A 383 23.07 17.30 -30.28
N SER A 384 23.21 16.27 -31.12
CA SER A 384 22.07 15.51 -31.66
C SER A 384 22.36 14.02 -31.83
N ASN A 385 21.30 13.21 -31.98
CA ASN A 385 21.28 11.75 -32.00
C ASN A 385 21.72 11.10 -30.67
N LEU A 386 21.37 11.73 -29.53
CA LEU A 386 21.57 11.12 -28.22
C LEU A 386 20.39 10.18 -27.89
N ARG A 387 20.67 8.89 -27.63
CA ARG A 387 19.67 7.86 -27.31
C ARG A 387 18.79 8.29 -26.11
N GLN A 388 17.47 8.14 -26.21
CA GLN A 388 16.51 8.52 -25.16
C GLN A 388 15.60 7.35 -24.74
N ASP A 389 16.08 6.43 -23.91
CA ASP A 389 15.23 5.33 -23.43
C ASP A 389 14.09 5.84 -22.53
N SER A 390 12.85 5.62 -22.92
CA SER A 390 11.69 5.73 -22.02
C SER A 390 11.32 4.34 -21.48
N THR A 391 11.07 4.21 -20.17
CA THR A 391 10.54 2.97 -19.57
C THR A 391 9.13 3.22 -19.03
N THR A 392 8.13 2.57 -19.61
CA THR A 392 6.71 2.74 -19.25
C THR A 392 6.09 1.41 -18.80
N GLN A 393 5.31 1.42 -17.73
CA GLN A 393 4.59 0.21 -17.29
C GLN A 393 3.21 0.13 -17.97
N LEU A 394 2.89 -1.00 -18.58
CA LEU A 394 1.54 -1.34 -19.03
C LEU A 394 0.83 -2.07 -17.89
N SER A 395 -0.23 -1.46 -17.34
CA SER A 395 -0.99 -2.00 -16.21
C SER A 395 -2.43 -2.34 -16.63
N GLY A 396 -2.76 -3.64 -16.56
CA GLY A 396 -4.10 -4.15 -16.80
C GLY A 396 -4.36 -4.58 -18.25
N ASP A 397 -5.47 -5.28 -18.45
CA ASP A 397 -5.94 -5.68 -19.76
C ASP A 397 -6.46 -4.49 -20.58
N GLY A 398 -6.16 -4.47 -21.88
CA GLY A 398 -6.48 -3.35 -22.76
C GLY A 398 -5.61 -2.11 -22.56
N ALA A 399 -4.51 -2.20 -21.80
CA ALA A 399 -3.59 -1.09 -21.58
C ALA A 399 -2.95 -0.64 -22.90
N THR A 400 -2.93 0.67 -23.13
CA THR A 400 -2.26 1.29 -24.27
C THR A 400 -1.24 2.33 -23.80
N ALA A 401 -0.10 2.43 -24.49
CA ALA A 401 0.88 3.49 -24.30
C ALA A 401 1.34 4.05 -25.64
N SER A 402 1.41 5.38 -25.74
CA SER A 402 1.86 6.07 -26.95
C SER A 402 3.21 6.74 -26.72
N ALA A 403 4.09 6.68 -27.72
CA ALA A 403 5.41 7.32 -27.70
C ALA A 403 5.80 7.80 -29.10
N ASN A 404 6.84 8.63 -29.16
CA ASN A 404 7.41 9.16 -30.38
C ASN A 404 8.70 8.41 -30.73
N ILE A 405 8.99 8.29 -32.02
CA ILE A 405 10.29 7.86 -32.53
C ILE A 405 11.01 9.11 -33.04
N ASP A 406 12.02 9.55 -32.30
CA ASP A 406 12.64 10.86 -32.52
C ASP A 406 14.03 10.77 -33.22
N SER A 407 14.64 9.58 -33.31
CA SER A 407 15.95 9.37 -33.96
C SER A 407 16.26 7.93 -34.44
N ILE A 408 17.48 7.71 -34.96
CA ILE A 408 18.00 6.39 -35.37
C ILE A 408 18.36 5.60 -34.10
N PHE A 409 17.84 4.38 -33.93
CA PHE A 409 18.05 3.52 -32.74
C PHE A 409 17.39 4.05 -31.46
N ASP A 410 16.19 4.60 -31.62
CA ASP A 410 15.32 4.94 -30.50
C ASP A 410 14.73 3.64 -29.93
N GLU A 411 15.00 3.36 -28.66
CA GLU A 411 14.57 2.14 -27.97
C GLU A 411 13.65 2.51 -26.80
N ASP A 412 12.35 2.26 -26.98
CA ASP A 412 11.37 2.38 -25.91
C ASP A 412 11.15 1.03 -25.23
N THR A 413 11.14 1.03 -23.90
CA THR A 413 10.91 -0.16 -23.10
C THR A 413 9.57 -0.09 -22.39
N PHE A 414 8.75 -1.13 -22.52
CA PHE A 414 7.52 -1.31 -21.77
C PHE A 414 7.61 -2.55 -20.90
N THR A 415 6.95 -2.55 -19.74
CA THR A 415 6.89 -3.74 -18.87
C THR A 415 5.48 -4.05 -18.43
N PHE A 416 5.17 -5.35 -18.29
CA PHE A 416 3.92 -5.84 -17.68
C PHE A 416 4.21 -7.10 -16.86
N ARG A 417 3.32 -7.46 -15.94
CA ARG A 417 3.43 -8.72 -15.19
C ARG A 417 2.52 -9.76 -15.81
N GLY A 418 3.01 -10.98 -16.02
CA GLY A 418 2.24 -12.10 -16.54
C GLY A 418 2.48 -13.38 -15.76
N ARG A 419 1.53 -14.31 -15.85
CA ARG A 419 1.60 -15.67 -15.27
C ARG A 419 1.82 -16.70 -16.37
N ALA A 420 2.42 -17.83 -16.01
CA ALA A 420 2.62 -18.94 -16.90
C ALA A 420 1.28 -19.47 -17.41
N GLY A 421 1.14 -19.63 -18.72
CA GLY A 421 -0.08 -20.08 -19.39
C GLY A 421 -1.04 -18.95 -19.81
N ASP A 422 -0.78 -17.69 -19.44
CA ASP A 422 -1.55 -16.56 -19.97
C ASP A 422 -1.37 -16.46 -21.49
N ILE A 423 -2.45 -16.25 -22.25
CA ILE A 423 -2.38 -16.07 -23.70
C ILE A 423 -2.67 -14.61 -24.01
N ILE A 424 -1.62 -13.82 -24.22
CA ILE A 424 -1.73 -12.39 -24.47
C ILE A 424 -1.72 -12.06 -25.97
N THR A 425 -2.22 -10.88 -26.33
CA THR A 425 -2.04 -10.25 -27.64
C THR A 425 -1.35 -8.91 -27.44
N LEU A 426 -0.28 -8.67 -28.20
CA LEU A 426 0.49 -7.42 -28.19
C LEU A 426 0.46 -6.82 -29.59
N GLY A 427 -0.02 -5.60 -29.75
CA GLY A 427 -0.08 -4.91 -31.03
C GLY A 427 0.47 -3.50 -30.93
N ALA A 428 0.88 -2.91 -32.05
CA ALA A 428 1.22 -1.49 -32.10
C ALA A 428 0.70 -0.84 -33.36
N ASP A 429 -0.04 0.25 -33.23
CA ASP A 429 -0.47 1.10 -34.36
C ASP A 429 0.53 2.24 -34.55
N ASN A 430 1.02 2.45 -35.77
CA ASN A 430 2.05 3.46 -36.05
C ASN A 430 1.69 4.43 -37.17
N ARG A 431 2.20 5.67 -37.07
CA ARG A 431 2.07 6.74 -38.05
C ARG A 431 3.44 7.29 -38.44
N LEU A 432 4.27 6.43 -39.02
CA LEU A 432 5.63 6.76 -39.46
C LEU A 432 5.65 7.40 -40.86
N ASP A 433 6.73 8.10 -41.20
CA ASP A 433 7.02 8.50 -42.57
C ASP A 433 7.20 7.29 -43.52
N ASP A 434 7.00 7.50 -44.84
CA ASP A 434 6.82 6.47 -45.89
C ASP A 434 8.00 5.46 -46.08
N SER A 435 9.03 5.49 -45.23
CA SER A 435 10.17 4.57 -45.24
C SER A 435 10.52 3.95 -43.87
N GLY A 436 9.71 4.22 -42.84
CA GLY A 436 9.95 3.78 -41.47
C GLY A 436 9.79 2.27 -41.25
N ARG A 437 10.54 1.70 -40.30
CA ARG A 437 10.35 0.34 -39.77
C ARG A 437 10.49 0.33 -38.25
N LEU A 438 9.55 -0.32 -37.56
CA LEU A 438 9.63 -0.63 -36.14
C LEU A 438 9.83 -2.12 -35.93
N SER A 439 10.54 -2.49 -34.88
CA SER A 439 10.54 -3.82 -34.31
C SER A 439 9.92 -3.82 -32.91
N LEU A 440 9.11 -4.82 -32.63
CA LEU A 440 8.54 -5.11 -31.31
C LEU A 440 9.13 -6.43 -30.84
N THR A 441 9.89 -6.40 -29.75
CA THR A 441 10.52 -7.58 -29.17
C THR A 441 10.01 -7.81 -27.76
N LEU A 442 9.30 -8.91 -27.54
CA LEU A 442 8.86 -9.36 -26.21
C LEU A 442 9.94 -10.25 -25.60
N LEU A 443 10.36 -9.93 -24.38
CA LEU A 443 11.33 -10.66 -23.58
C LEU A 443 10.67 -11.33 -22.37
N ASN A 444 11.17 -12.51 -22.02
CA ASN A 444 10.87 -13.21 -20.78
C ASN A 444 11.43 -12.46 -19.55
N PRO A 445 11.00 -12.82 -18.32
CA PRO A 445 11.55 -12.24 -17.09
C PRO A 445 13.06 -12.46 -16.88
N ASP A 446 13.66 -13.44 -17.55
CA ASP A 446 15.11 -13.68 -17.58
C ASP A 446 15.83 -12.91 -18.70
N SER A 447 15.12 -12.00 -19.36
CA SER A 447 15.56 -11.18 -20.49
C SER A 447 15.84 -11.96 -21.78
N SER A 448 15.51 -13.25 -21.87
CA SER A 448 15.57 -13.99 -23.13
C SER A 448 14.42 -13.59 -24.06
N GLU A 449 14.68 -13.51 -25.37
CA GLU A 449 13.65 -13.18 -26.36
C GLU A 449 12.57 -14.27 -26.42
N LEU A 450 11.32 -13.86 -26.21
CA LEU A 450 10.13 -14.70 -26.34
C LEU A 450 9.53 -14.60 -27.75
N ASN A 451 9.43 -13.39 -28.30
CA ASN A 451 8.90 -13.16 -29.65
C ASN A 451 9.40 -11.82 -30.21
N SER A 452 9.54 -11.69 -31.53
CA SER A 452 9.89 -10.43 -32.18
C SER A 452 9.19 -10.30 -33.54
N ILE A 453 8.72 -9.09 -33.86
CA ILE A 453 8.12 -8.74 -35.16
C ILE A 453 8.65 -7.40 -35.66
N SER A 454 8.86 -7.26 -36.97
CA SER A 454 9.20 -5.97 -37.59
C SER A 454 8.20 -5.56 -38.66
N PHE A 455 7.89 -4.27 -38.77
CA PHE A 455 6.84 -3.76 -39.66
C PHE A 455 7.07 -2.32 -40.12
N THR A 456 6.54 -1.96 -41.30
CA THR A 456 6.76 -0.66 -41.95
C THR A 456 5.64 0.36 -41.75
N SER A 457 4.38 -0.06 -41.81
CA SER A 457 3.21 0.82 -41.64
C SER A 457 1.94 -0.01 -41.41
N GLY A 458 1.10 0.37 -40.46
CA GLY A 458 -0.21 -0.25 -40.20
C GLY A 458 -0.37 -0.70 -38.75
N ASP A 459 -1.34 -1.59 -38.52
CA ASP A 459 -1.69 -2.15 -37.21
C ASP A 459 -1.25 -3.63 -37.10
N PRO A 460 0.06 -3.93 -37.00
CA PRO A 460 0.55 -5.29 -36.81
C PRO A 460 0.28 -5.76 -35.38
N GLU A 461 -0.50 -6.83 -35.29
CA GLU A 461 -0.74 -7.57 -34.07
C GLU A 461 0.20 -8.77 -33.99
N ILE A 462 0.96 -8.90 -32.89
CA ILE A 462 1.47 -10.20 -32.45
C ILE A 462 0.29 -10.95 -31.83
N THR A 463 -0.35 -11.77 -32.66
CA THR A 463 -1.57 -12.49 -32.26
C THR A 463 -1.23 -13.74 -31.45
N ARG A 464 -1.68 -13.76 -30.18
CA ARG A 464 -1.66 -14.88 -29.22
C ARG A 464 -0.28 -15.46 -28.88
N ILE A 465 0.31 -14.96 -27.80
CA ILE A 465 1.54 -15.48 -27.19
C ILE A 465 1.18 -16.12 -25.84
N GLU A 466 1.48 -17.41 -25.68
CA GLU A 466 1.40 -18.08 -24.37
C GLU A 466 2.65 -17.76 -23.55
N LEU A 467 2.47 -17.21 -22.35
CA LEU A 467 3.56 -16.84 -21.46
C LEU A 467 4.15 -18.09 -20.76
N PRO A 468 5.45 -18.35 -20.83
CA PRO A 468 6.03 -19.60 -20.33
C PRO A 468 6.28 -19.62 -18.81
N SER A 469 6.28 -18.46 -18.14
CA SER A 469 6.66 -18.35 -16.72
C SER A 469 5.97 -17.19 -16.01
N ASN A 470 5.96 -17.19 -14.67
CA ASN A 470 5.50 -16.05 -13.89
C ASN A 470 6.61 -14.99 -13.82
N GLY A 471 6.28 -13.71 -14.01
CA GLY A 471 7.23 -12.62 -13.79
C GLY A 471 6.91 -11.34 -14.54
N THR A 472 7.85 -10.40 -14.52
CA THR A 472 7.77 -9.16 -15.31
C THR A 472 8.32 -9.43 -16.70
N TYR A 473 7.50 -9.27 -17.71
CA TYR A 473 7.88 -9.32 -19.11
C TYR A 473 8.22 -7.92 -19.60
N THR A 474 9.12 -7.85 -20.57
CA THR A 474 9.59 -6.59 -21.16
C THR A 474 9.28 -6.57 -22.64
N VAL A 475 8.67 -5.50 -23.13
CA VAL A 475 8.49 -5.24 -24.55
C VAL A 475 9.46 -4.14 -24.93
N ILE A 476 10.27 -4.39 -25.94
CA ILE A 476 11.18 -3.41 -26.53
C ILE A 476 10.58 -2.99 -27.87
N VAL A 477 10.45 -1.69 -28.08
CA VAL A 477 10.07 -1.07 -29.36
C VAL A 477 11.29 -0.33 -29.90
N ASP A 478 11.82 -0.78 -31.04
CA ASP A 478 13.07 -0.26 -31.62
C ASP A 478 12.88 0.19 -33.07
N SER A 479 13.45 1.36 -33.43
CA SER A 479 13.42 1.91 -34.78
C SER A 479 14.50 1.30 -35.69
N GLU A 480 14.09 0.43 -36.62
CA GLU A 480 15.02 -0.26 -37.55
C GLU A 480 15.45 0.61 -38.76
N SER A 481 14.89 1.81 -38.94
CA SER A 481 15.21 2.71 -40.05
C SER A 481 15.14 4.20 -39.65
N LEU A 482 15.38 5.11 -40.60
CA LEU A 482 15.36 6.57 -40.41
C LEU A 482 13.95 7.15 -40.15
N ALA A 483 13.05 6.36 -39.56
CA ALA A 483 11.66 6.71 -39.35
C ALA A 483 11.54 7.83 -38.30
N THR A 484 10.67 8.80 -38.56
CA THR A 484 10.16 9.70 -37.51
C THR A 484 8.64 9.59 -37.45
N GLY A 485 8.04 9.65 -36.24
CA GLY A 485 6.58 9.57 -36.08
C GLY A 485 6.11 9.06 -34.72
N GLU A 486 4.81 8.83 -34.59
CA GLU A 486 4.17 8.35 -33.35
C GLU A 486 3.75 6.87 -33.49
N TYR A 487 3.78 6.12 -32.39
CA TYR A 487 3.15 4.81 -32.30
C TYR A 487 2.37 4.64 -30.98
N THR A 488 1.40 3.72 -30.97
CA THR A 488 0.63 3.32 -29.79
C THR A 488 0.72 1.81 -29.62
N LEU A 489 1.39 1.36 -28.56
CA LEU A 489 1.46 -0.02 -28.14
C LEU A 489 0.20 -0.39 -27.34
N GLY A 490 -0.41 -1.54 -27.65
CA GLY A 490 -1.56 -2.08 -26.94
C GLY A 490 -1.31 -3.51 -26.45
N LEU A 491 -1.69 -3.79 -25.21
CA LEU A 491 -1.70 -5.11 -24.58
C LEU A 491 -3.14 -5.56 -24.33
N SER A 492 -3.49 -6.78 -24.71
CA SER A 492 -4.81 -7.37 -24.49
C SER A 492 -4.75 -8.87 -24.14
N ASN A 493 -5.83 -9.41 -23.58
CA ASN A 493 -5.94 -10.75 -22.99
C ASN A 493 -4.97 -11.03 -21.81
N LEU A 494 -4.64 -10.01 -21.00
CA LEU A 494 -3.87 -10.20 -19.76
C LEU A 494 -4.79 -10.59 -18.59
N ARG A 495 -4.50 -11.71 -17.90
CA ARG A 495 -5.27 -12.13 -16.71
C ARG A 495 -5.23 -11.06 -15.61
N GLU A 496 -6.39 -10.65 -15.12
CA GLU A 496 -6.53 -9.79 -13.93
C GLU A 496 -7.00 -10.62 -12.71
N ASP A 497 -6.57 -10.22 -11.50
CA ASP A 497 -7.06 -10.77 -10.23
C ASP A 497 -7.73 -9.61 -9.48
N SER A 498 -9.02 -9.73 -9.13
CA SER A 498 -9.59 -8.85 -8.11
C SER A 498 -9.17 -9.33 -6.72
N ALA A 499 -8.73 -8.39 -5.88
CA ALA A 499 -8.00 -8.66 -4.63
C ALA A 499 -8.68 -9.61 -3.62
N THR A 500 -7.85 -10.37 -2.90
CA THR A 500 -8.16 -11.25 -1.76
C THR A 500 -9.11 -10.65 -0.72
N ALA A 501 -10.35 -11.13 -0.67
CA ALA A 501 -11.23 -10.93 0.47
C ALA A 501 -11.17 -12.12 1.44
N ILE A 502 -11.29 -11.83 2.75
CA ILE A 502 -11.34 -12.87 3.79
C ILE A 502 -12.79 -13.31 3.94
N LEU A 503 -13.05 -14.61 3.78
CA LEU A 503 -14.37 -15.20 3.99
C LEU A 503 -14.57 -15.46 5.49
N GLU A 504 -15.68 -14.97 6.02
CA GLU A 504 -16.17 -15.28 7.38
C GLU A 504 -17.39 -16.21 7.29
N ASP A 505 -17.66 -16.97 8.35
CA ASP A 505 -18.78 -17.92 8.38
C ASP A 505 -20.13 -17.22 8.11
N GLY A 506 -20.86 -17.68 7.10
CA GLY A 506 -22.12 -17.07 6.66
C GLY A 506 -21.95 -15.75 5.90
N ALA A 507 -20.73 -15.33 5.59
CA ALA A 507 -20.50 -14.17 4.73
C ALA A 507 -20.84 -14.49 3.27
N ALA A 508 -21.43 -13.51 2.61
CA ALA A 508 -21.67 -13.50 1.17
C ALA A 508 -20.86 -12.34 0.58
N ILE A 509 -19.96 -12.65 -0.36
CA ILE A 509 -19.13 -11.67 -1.06
C ILE A 509 -19.53 -11.68 -2.52
N ASN A 510 -19.80 -10.50 -3.07
CA ASN A 510 -20.08 -10.36 -4.48
C ASN A 510 -18.77 -10.18 -5.25
N GLY A 511 -18.59 -10.95 -6.31
CA GLY A 511 -17.54 -10.77 -7.30
C GLY A 511 -18.13 -10.50 -8.68
N VAL A 512 -17.27 -10.03 -9.57
CA VAL A 512 -17.59 -9.79 -10.98
C VAL A 512 -16.61 -10.64 -11.76
N ILE A 513 -17.10 -11.36 -12.77
CA ILE A 513 -16.25 -12.01 -13.78
C ILE A 513 -16.22 -11.07 -14.97
N ASP A 514 -15.04 -10.52 -15.25
CA ASP A 514 -14.77 -9.65 -16.39
C ASP A 514 -14.50 -10.45 -17.69
N PRO A 515 -14.70 -9.82 -18.88
CA PRO A 515 -14.53 -10.53 -20.14
C PRO A 515 -13.05 -10.87 -20.36
N ILE A 516 -12.75 -12.18 -20.36
CA ILE A 516 -11.46 -12.83 -20.66
C ILE A 516 -10.65 -13.16 -19.40
N PHE A 517 -10.73 -14.43 -18.96
CA PHE A 517 -9.89 -15.07 -17.93
C PHE A 517 -9.70 -14.23 -16.65
N ASP A 518 -10.79 -14.00 -15.93
CA ASP A 518 -10.78 -13.37 -14.61
C ASP A 518 -10.78 -14.45 -13.50
N GLU A 519 -9.81 -14.35 -12.58
CA GLU A 519 -9.63 -15.26 -11.45
C GLU A 519 -9.77 -14.49 -10.14
N ASP A 520 -10.90 -14.68 -9.46
CA ASP A 520 -11.13 -14.11 -8.16
C ASP A 520 -10.64 -15.05 -7.06
N THR A 521 -9.71 -14.54 -6.24
CA THR A 521 -9.13 -15.31 -5.13
C THR A 521 -9.65 -14.81 -3.79
N PHE A 522 -10.07 -15.73 -2.93
CA PHE A 522 -10.51 -15.48 -1.55
C PHE A 522 -9.73 -16.33 -0.57
N THR A 523 -9.67 -15.93 0.70
CA THR A 523 -8.99 -16.73 1.74
C THR A 523 -9.81 -16.86 3.02
N PHE A 524 -9.59 -17.90 3.79
CA PHE A 524 -10.12 -18.02 5.15
C PHE A 524 -9.17 -18.82 6.05
N ILE A 525 -9.30 -18.63 7.36
CA ILE A 525 -8.50 -19.38 8.34
C ILE A 525 -9.32 -20.58 8.83
N GLY A 526 -8.87 -21.79 8.48
CA GLY A 526 -9.50 -23.04 8.91
C GLY A 526 -8.70 -23.75 10.00
N LYS A 527 -9.40 -24.52 10.85
CA LYS A 527 -8.77 -25.49 11.75
C LYS A 527 -9.03 -26.91 11.26
N THR A 528 -8.13 -27.80 11.65
CA THR A 528 -8.22 -29.23 11.37
C THR A 528 -9.54 -29.77 11.90
N GLY A 529 -10.30 -30.43 11.04
CA GLY A 529 -11.60 -31.03 11.36
C GLY A 529 -12.79 -30.10 11.16
N ASP A 530 -12.61 -28.79 10.95
CA ASP A 530 -13.75 -27.91 10.60
C ASP A 530 -14.37 -28.37 9.27
N ILE A 531 -15.69 -28.29 9.13
CA ILE A 531 -16.41 -28.72 7.93
C ILE A 531 -16.96 -27.50 7.20
N ILE A 532 -16.50 -27.25 5.98
CA ILE A 532 -16.89 -26.09 5.17
C ILE A 532 -17.76 -26.47 3.96
N SER A 533 -18.73 -25.61 3.65
CA SER A 533 -19.40 -25.54 2.36
C SER A 533 -19.17 -24.16 1.72
N LEU A 534 -18.97 -24.15 0.40
CA LEU A 534 -18.75 -22.98 -0.44
C LEU A 534 -19.75 -23.02 -1.60
N VAL A 535 -20.44 -21.91 -1.84
CA VAL A 535 -21.43 -21.79 -2.93
C VAL A 535 -21.16 -20.51 -3.69
N ALA A 536 -21.01 -20.59 -5.01
CA ALA A 536 -20.91 -19.43 -5.89
C ALA A 536 -22.22 -19.28 -6.68
N ASP A 537 -23.13 -18.44 -6.21
CA ASP A 537 -24.40 -18.13 -6.89
C ASP A 537 -24.11 -17.21 -8.09
N ASN A 538 -24.25 -17.69 -9.32
CA ASN A 538 -23.82 -17.01 -10.53
C ASN A 538 -25.00 -16.38 -11.32
N ARG A 539 -24.75 -15.18 -11.85
CA ARG A 539 -25.63 -14.47 -12.81
C ARG A 539 -24.88 -14.17 -14.10
N LEU A 540 -24.28 -15.22 -14.67
CA LEU A 540 -23.58 -15.14 -15.96
C LEU A 540 -24.57 -15.09 -17.13
N ASP A 541 -24.12 -14.62 -18.29
CA ASP A 541 -24.84 -14.73 -19.55
C ASP A 541 -24.91 -16.18 -20.06
N ASP A 542 -25.90 -16.47 -20.92
CA ASP A 542 -26.45 -17.82 -21.24
C ASP A 542 -25.46 -18.87 -21.82
N PHE A 543 -24.16 -18.60 -21.91
CA PHE A 543 -23.18 -19.47 -22.59
C PHE A 543 -21.88 -19.76 -21.82
N GLY A 544 -21.74 -19.30 -20.57
CA GLY A 544 -20.52 -19.41 -19.77
C GLY A 544 -20.42 -20.58 -18.79
N SER A 545 -19.21 -20.92 -18.33
CA SER A 545 -19.00 -21.82 -17.19
C SER A 545 -18.20 -21.14 -16.07
N LEU A 546 -18.57 -21.41 -14.83
CA LEU A 546 -17.88 -20.93 -13.62
C LEU A 546 -17.26 -22.14 -12.91
N SER A 547 -16.02 -22.01 -12.45
CA SER A 547 -15.35 -22.99 -11.61
C SER A 547 -15.08 -22.43 -10.22
N LEU A 548 -15.14 -23.31 -9.23
CA LEU A 548 -14.87 -23.02 -7.83
C LEU A 548 -13.86 -24.06 -7.36
N THR A 549 -12.71 -23.59 -6.91
CA THR A 549 -11.59 -24.42 -6.47
C THR A 549 -11.17 -24.04 -5.06
N LEU A 550 -11.04 -25.01 -4.18
CA LEU A 550 -10.55 -24.87 -2.80
C LEU A 550 -9.14 -25.47 -2.71
N LEU A 551 -8.18 -24.67 -2.26
CA LEU A 551 -6.78 -25.05 -2.07
C LEU A 551 -6.43 -25.15 -0.57
N ASN A 552 -5.57 -26.12 -0.26
CA ASN A 552 -4.93 -26.28 1.04
C ASN A 552 -3.96 -25.12 1.34
N PRO A 553 -3.53 -24.95 2.61
CA PRO A 553 -2.53 -23.95 3.00
C PRO A 553 -1.15 -24.13 2.33
N ASP A 554 -0.85 -25.30 1.79
CA ASP A 554 0.37 -25.57 1.00
C ASP A 554 0.20 -25.28 -0.50
N GLY A 555 -0.98 -24.79 -0.91
CA GLY A 555 -1.35 -24.47 -2.29
C GLY A 555 -1.82 -25.67 -3.12
N SER A 556 -1.83 -26.89 -2.58
CA SER A 556 -2.39 -28.05 -3.30
C SER A 556 -3.91 -28.01 -3.35
N GLU A 557 -4.51 -28.49 -4.44
CA GLU A 557 -5.96 -28.57 -4.58
C GLU A 557 -6.56 -29.54 -3.55
N LEU A 558 -7.53 -29.05 -2.76
CA LEU A 558 -8.33 -29.85 -1.84
C LEU A 558 -9.61 -30.34 -2.52
N ASN A 559 -10.29 -29.47 -3.26
CA ASN A 559 -11.49 -29.80 -4.01
C ASN A 559 -11.72 -28.79 -5.15
N SER A 560 -12.35 -29.20 -6.24
CA SER A 560 -12.74 -28.31 -7.34
C SER A 560 -14.03 -28.78 -8.00
N THR A 561 -14.84 -27.84 -8.47
CA THR A 561 -16.05 -28.10 -9.25
C THR A 561 -16.26 -27.02 -10.32
N SER A 562 -16.95 -27.36 -11.40
CA SER A 562 -17.25 -26.44 -12.51
C SER A 562 -18.65 -26.69 -13.07
N PHE A 563 -19.38 -25.63 -13.42
CA PHE A 563 -20.74 -25.75 -13.99
C PHE A 563 -20.96 -24.78 -15.14
N THR A 564 -21.61 -25.26 -16.21
CA THR A 564 -22.01 -24.48 -17.39
C THR A 564 -23.39 -23.83 -17.25
N THR A 565 -24.20 -24.31 -16.30
CA THR A 565 -25.53 -23.75 -15.98
C THR A 565 -25.81 -24.02 -14.51
N GLY A 566 -26.17 -22.99 -13.75
CA GLY A 566 -26.35 -23.08 -12.30
C GLY A 566 -25.06 -22.82 -11.52
N ASP A 567 -25.21 -22.89 -10.20
CA ASP A 567 -24.29 -22.33 -9.23
C ASP A 567 -23.31 -23.40 -8.72
N PRO A 568 -21.98 -23.23 -8.89
CA PRO A 568 -21.00 -24.17 -8.35
C PRO A 568 -21.04 -24.25 -6.82
N GLU A 569 -20.98 -25.49 -6.31
CA GLU A 569 -20.96 -25.76 -4.88
C GLU A 569 -19.92 -26.83 -4.51
N ILE A 570 -19.10 -26.52 -3.51
CA ILE A 570 -18.27 -27.48 -2.77
C ILE A 570 -18.95 -27.65 -1.40
N SER A 571 -19.50 -28.83 -1.12
CA SER A 571 -20.26 -29.07 0.12
C SER A 571 -19.53 -29.99 1.10
N SER A 572 -19.55 -29.62 2.37
CA SER A 572 -19.12 -30.43 3.53
C SER A 572 -17.72 -31.03 3.45
N ILE A 573 -16.72 -30.20 3.16
CA ILE A 573 -15.32 -30.60 3.16
C ILE A 573 -14.72 -30.46 4.55
N GLU A 574 -14.29 -31.58 5.13
CA GLU A 574 -13.49 -31.59 6.36
C GLU A 574 -12.06 -31.09 6.08
N LEU A 575 -11.64 -30.06 6.80
CA LEU A 575 -10.33 -29.44 6.60
C LEU A 575 -9.21 -30.29 7.20
N PRO A 576 -8.18 -30.69 6.43
CA PRO A 576 -7.17 -31.65 6.88
C PRO A 576 -6.11 -31.04 7.80
N SER A 577 -5.98 -29.71 7.85
CA SER A 577 -4.92 -29.03 8.60
C SER A 577 -5.31 -27.63 9.06
N ASN A 578 -4.57 -27.08 10.03
CA ASN A 578 -4.72 -25.68 10.42
C ASN A 578 -3.98 -24.78 9.42
N GLY A 579 -4.60 -23.69 9.00
CA GLY A 579 -3.93 -22.69 8.16
C GLY A 579 -4.88 -21.81 7.37
N THR A 580 -4.31 -21.01 6.47
CA THR A 580 -5.07 -20.20 5.53
C THR A 580 -5.37 -21.03 4.29
N TYR A 581 -6.64 -21.24 3.99
CA TYR A 581 -7.10 -21.89 2.77
C TYR A 581 -7.44 -20.81 1.74
N THR A 582 -7.32 -21.18 0.46
CA THR A 582 -7.59 -20.29 -0.66
C THR A 582 -8.77 -20.83 -1.46
N VAL A 583 -9.72 -19.98 -1.79
CA VAL A 583 -10.83 -20.27 -2.71
C VAL A 583 -10.59 -19.48 -3.97
N ILE A 584 -10.61 -20.16 -5.11
CA ILE A 584 -10.48 -19.58 -6.44
C ILE A 584 -11.83 -19.71 -7.13
N VAL A 585 -12.35 -18.60 -7.63
CA VAL A 585 -13.52 -18.53 -8.50
C VAL A 585 -13.01 -18.10 -9.87
N ASP A 586 -13.14 -18.98 -10.87
CA ASP A 586 -12.57 -18.76 -12.20
C ASP A 586 -13.66 -18.93 -13.27
N GLY A 587 -13.80 -17.91 -14.12
CA GLY A 587 -14.73 -17.88 -15.24
C GLY A 587 -14.09 -18.33 -16.55
N SER A 588 -14.74 -19.23 -17.30
CA SER A 588 -14.24 -19.67 -18.60
C SER A 588 -14.49 -18.64 -19.73
N ASP A 589 -13.63 -18.59 -20.74
CA ASP A 589 -13.84 -17.85 -22.01
C ASP A 589 -14.11 -16.32 -21.85
N THR A 590 -15.09 -15.79 -22.59
CA THR A 590 -15.43 -14.35 -22.74
C THR A 590 -16.58 -13.90 -21.82
N ASN A 591 -16.83 -14.63 -20.73
CA ASN A 591 -18.02 -14.42 -19.91
C ASN A 591 -17.97 -13.05 -19.23
N THR A 592 -19.14 -12.45 -19.06
CA THR A 592 -19.30 -11.27 -18.20
C THR A 592 -20.47 -11.49 -17.26
N GLY A 593 -20.31 -11.17 -15.98
CA GLY A 593 -21.43 -11.27 -15.04
C GLY A 593 -21.02 -11.15 -13.59
N GLU A 594 -22.01 -11.19 -12.70
CA GLU A 594 -21.80 -11.12 -11.25
C GLU A 594 -21.99 -12.51 -10.62
N TYR A 595 -21.27 -12.78 -9.54
CA TYR A 595 -21.55 -13.93 -8.69
C TYR A 595 -21.52 -13.52 -7.21
N THR A 596 -22.16 -14.32 -6.36
CA THR A 596 -22.10 -14.19 -4.91
C THR A 596 -21.48 -15.46 -4.33
N LEU A 597 -20.26 -15.36 -3.81
CA LEU A 597 -19.60 -16.43 -3.06
C LEU A 597 -20.06 -16.41 -1.60
N SER A 598 -20.68 -17.49 -1.15
CA SER A 598 -21.12 -17.70 0.22
C SER A 598 -20.34 -18.84 0.87
N THR A 599 -20.03 -18.69 2.16
CA THR A 599 -19.39 -19.76 2.94
C THR A 599 -20.23 -20.16 4.14
N PHE A 600 -20.20 -21.44 4.49
CA PHE A 600 -20.91 -22.00 5.64
C PHE A 600 -20.02 -23.00 6.37
N GLY A 601 -20.03 -23.00 7.70
CA GLY A 601 -19.39 -24.02 8.53
C GLY A 601 -17.92 -23.76 8.87
N LEU A 602 -17.39 -22.57 8.61
CA LEU A 602 -15.96 -22.19 8.78
C LEU A 602 -15.36 -22.39 10.18
N SER A 603 -16.17 -22.71 11.19
CA SER A 603 -15.72 -23.04 12.55
C SER A 603 -16.57 -24.12 13.23
N SER A 604 -17.35 -24.86 12.45
CA SER A 604 -18.34 -25.81 12.93
C SER A 604 -17.93 -27.24 12.56
N GLN A 605 -18.07 -28.16 13.51
CA GLN A 605 -18.08 -29.60 13.23
C GLN A 605 -19.43 -30.04 12.62
N ASP A 606 -20.41 -29.15 12.64
CA ASP A 606 -21.77 -29.36 12.16
C ASP A 606 -21.96 -28.62 10.82
N PRO A 607 -21.96 -29.32 9.67
CA PRO A 607 -22.29 -28.70 8.40
C PRO A 607 -23.72 -28.16 8.42
N THR A 608 -23.93 -27.04 7.74
CA THR A 608 -25.27 -26.48 7.51
C THR A 608 -25.50 -26.36 6.01
N GLY A 609 -26.64 -26.87 5.56
CA GLY A 609 -27.09 -26.85 4.19
C GLY A 609 -27.58 -25.49 3.69
N THR A 610 -27.94 -25.47 2.42
CA THR A 610 -28.37 -24.32 1.64
C THR A 610 -29.89 -24.38 1.43
N ASN A 611 -30.44 -23.81 0.34
CA ASN A 611 -31.84 -24.08 -0.05
C ASN A 611 -31.89 -24.95 -1.33
N ARG A 612 -30.77 -25.62 -1.64
CA ARG A 612 -30.54 -26.49 -2.79
C ARG A 612 -30.22 -27.88 -2.26
N GLY A 613 -30.26 -28.89 -3.14
CA GLY A 613 -29.95 -30.25 -2.72
C GLY A 613 -28.48 -30.40 -2.35
N ASP A 614 -28.21 -30.61 -1.06
CA ASP A 614 -26.86 -30.69 -0.52
C ASP A 614 -26.41 -32.14 -0.28
N ASN A 615 -25.10 -32.37 -0.23
CA ASN A 615 -24.53 -33.62 0.28
C ASN A 615 -23.75 -33.33 1.57
N LEU A 616 -24.39 -33.55 2.72
CA LEU A 616 -23.88 -33.21 4.04
C LEU A 616 -23.37 -34.44 4.78
N GLN A 617 -22.16 -34.33 5.34
CA GLN A 617 -21.52 -35.41 6.08
C GLN A 617 -21.01 -34.91 7.43
N GLY A 618 -21.42 -35.60 8.50
CA GLY A 618 -20.91 -35.41 9.86
C GLY A 618 -19.59 -36.12 10.12
N THR A 619 -19.22 -36.14 11.38
CA THR A 619 -17.98 -36.72 11.92
C THR A 619 -18.28 -37.98 12.73
N SER A 620 -17.29 -38.58 13.38
CA SER A 620 -17.53 -39.66 14.35
C SER A 620 -17.99 -39.17 15.74
N SER A 621 -18.32 -37.87 15.87
CA SER A 621 -18.83 -37.24 17.09
C SER A 621 -20.28 -36.84 16.89
N GLY A 622 -21.03 -36.61 17.96
CA GLY A 622 -22.42 -36.16 17.82
C GLY A 622 -22.51 -34.79 17.14
N ASN A 623 -23.29 -34.74 16.06
CA ASN A 623 -23.45 -33.60 15.19
C ASN A 623 -24.88 -33.04 15.17
N ASN A 624 -25.03 -31.77 14.77
CA ASN A 624 -26.32 -31.11 14.57
C ASN A 624 -26.43 -30.53 13.15
N ILE A 625 -26.88 -31.35 12.19
CA ILE A 625 -26.86 -31.04 10.76
C ILE A 625 -28.25 -30.64 10.28
N ASN A 626 -28.34 -29.54 9.52
CA ASN A 626 -29.58 -29.03 8.96
C ASN A 626 -29.44 -28.76 7.45
N GLY A 627 -30.12 -29.54 6.60
CA GLY A 627 -30.17 -29.38 5.14
C GLY A 627 -30.96 -28.15 4.67
N ARG A 628 -31.96 -27.76 5.47
CA ARG A 628 -32.91 -26.66 5.24
C ARG A 628 -33.85 -26.89 4.07
N GLY A 629 -33.41 -26.80 2.82
CA GLY A 629 -34.29 -26.96 1.67
C GLY A 629 -33.51 -27.45 0.47
N GLY A 630 -34.18 -28.13 -0.46
CA GLY A 630 -33.49 -28.94 -1.46
C GLY A 630 -33.78 -30.42 -1.25
N ASN A 631 -33.28 -31.27 -2.15
CA ASN A 631 -33.32 -32.71 -1.91
C ASN A 631 -31.95 -33.10 -1.35
N ASP A 632 -31.86 -33.23 -0.04
CA ASP A 632 -30.59 -33.31 0.67
C ASP A 632 -30.19 -34.76 0.93
N ARG A 633 -28.89 -35.01 0.98
CA ARG A 633 -28.33 -36.27 1.43
C ARG A 633 -27.46 -36.02 2.66
N ILE A 634 -27.94 -36.45 3.83
CA ILE A 634 -27.31 -36.17 5.12
C ILE A 634 -26.85 -37.48 5.75
N ASN A 635 -25.59 -37.55 6.18
CA ASN A 635 -25.02 -38.70 6.88
C ASN A 635 -24.33 -38.28 8.19
N GLY A 636 -24.87 -38.68 9.34
CA GLY A 636 -24.33 -38.39 10.68
C GLY A 636 -23.02 -39.14 10.98
N VAL A 637 -22.77 -40.26 10.29
CA VAL A 637 -21.59 -41.13 10.42
C VAL A 637 -21.52 -41.86 11.76
N GLY A 638 -21.41 -41.19 12.90
CA GLY A 638 -21.51 -41.84 14.19
C GLY A 638 -21.39 -40.86 15.34
N GLY A 639 -21.98 -41.19 16.48
CA GLY A 639 -22.17 -40.20 17.54
C GLY A 639 -23.63 -40.22 17.97
N ASN A 640 -24.10 -39.17 18.63
CA ASN A 640 -25.54 -39.00 18.84
C ASN A 640 -25.94 -37.77 18.03
N ASP A 641 -26.51 -37.99 16.87
CA ASP A 641 -26.69 -36.97 15.86
C ASP A 641 -28.11 -36.40 15.88
N THR A 642 -28.23 -35.12 15.54
CA THR A 642 -29.50 -34.46 15.24
C THR A 642 -29.46 -34.04 13.78
N LEU A 643 -30.25 -34.71 12.95
CA LEU A 643 -30.28 -34.50 11.50
C LEU A 643 -31.66 -33.98 11.09
N ASN A 644 -31.69 -32.86 10.37
CA ASN A 644 -32.91 -32.27 9.82
C ASN A 644 -32.75 -32.06 8.31
N GLY A 645 -33.58 -32.73 7.50
CA GLY A 645 -33.63 -32.57 6.04
C GLY A 645 -34.20 -31.20 5.70
N GLY A 646 -35.45 -30.97 6.09
CA GLY A 646 -36.12 -29.70 5.92
C GLY A 646 -37.17 -29.77 4.81
N ALA A 647 -36.97 -29.09 3.70
CA ALA A 647 -37.95 -29.03 2.61
C ALA A 647 -37.41 -29.64 1.31
N GLY A 648 -37.99 -30.75 0.89
CA GLY A 648 -37.65 -31.48 -0.34
C GLY A 648 -37.62 -32.98 -0.04
N ASN A 649 -37.19 -33.79 -0.99
CA ASN A 649 -37.13 -35.25 -0.80
C ASN A 649 -35.73 -35.63 -0.30
N ASP A 650 -35.60 -35.81 1.01
CA ASP A 650 -34.32 -35.93 1.68
C ASP A 650 -33.94 -37.39 1.97
N THR A 651 -32.65 -37.67 2.07
CA THR A 651 -32.11 -38.95 2.53
C THR A 651 -31.21 -38.73 3.72
N LEU A 652 -31.65 -39.17 4.90
CA LEU A 652 -30.95 -39.02 6.18
C LEU A 652 -30.48 -40.38 6.69
N ASN A 653 -29.21 -40.46 7.10
CA ASN A 653 -28.64 -41.62 7.80
C ASN A 653 -28.00 -41.17 9.12
N GLY A 654 -28.49 -41.68 10.26
CA GLY A 654 -27.92 -41.40 11.59
C GLY A 654 -26.55 -42.04 11.75
N GLY A 655 -26.49 -43.36 11.56
CA GLY A 655 -25.29 -44.16 11.82
C GLY A 655 -25.39 -44.84 13.18
N PRO A 656 -24.29 -45.35 13.75
CA PRO A 656 -24.28 -45.85 15.11
C PRO A 656 -24.40 -44.73 16.15
N GLY A 657 -25.28 -44.96 17.12
CA GLY A 657 -25.47 -44.15 18.32
C GLY A 657 -26.92 -43.70 18.46
N ARG A 658 -27.23 -42.76 19.35
CA ARG A 658 -28.62 -42.40 19.66
C ARG A 658 -29.03 -41.14 18.92
N ASP A 659 -29.67 -41.32 17.78
CA ASP A 659 -29.89 -40.26 16.80
C ASP A 659 -31.32 -39.73 16.78
N SER A 660 -31.47 -38.49 16.31
CA SER A 660 -32.75 -37.82 16.10
C SER A 660 -32.81 -37.31 14.66
N LEU A 661 -33.65 -37.95 13.83
CA LEU A 661 -33.78 -37.65 12.41
C LEU A 661 -35.17 -37.05 12.13
N SER A 662 -35.20 -35.95 11.38
CA SER A 662 -36.42 -35.31 10.89
C SER A 662 -36.32 -35.10 9.38
N GLY A 663 -37.23 -35.70 8.61
CA GLY A 663 -37.33 -35.51 7.15
C GLY A 663 -37.83 -34.11 6.83
N GLY A 664 -39.02 -33.79 7.32
CA GLY A 664 -39.61 -32.46 7.18
C GLY A 664 -40.78 -32.48 6.20
N SER A 665 -40.68 -31.78 5.08
CA SER A 665 -41.72 -31.81 4.03
C SER A 665 -41.15 -32.35 2.74
N GLY A 666 -41.81 -33.34 2.14
CA GLY A 666 -41.37 -34.04 0.95
C GLY A 666 -41.43 -35.54 1.19
N ASN A 667 -40.99 -36.35 0.23
CA ASN A 667 -40.95 -37.80 0.37
C ASN A 667 -39.56 -38.21 0.84
N ASP A 668 -39.43 -38.46 2.13
CA ASP A 668 -38.13 -38.58 2.78
C ASP A 668 -37.74 -40.04 3.04
N ARG A 669 -36.44 -40.29 3.10
CA ARG A 669 -35.87 -41.58 3.48
C ARG A 669 -34.97 -41.42 4.70
N LEU A 670 -35.39 -41.98 5.83
CA LEU A 670 -34.67 -41.90 7.10
C LEU A 670 -34.19 -43.30 7.54
N ASN A 671 -32.93 -43.39 7.97
CA ASN A 671 -32.35 -44.60 8.54
C ASN A 671 -31.61 -44.28 9.85
N GLY A 672 -32.05 -44.88 10.96
CA GLY A 672 -31.43 -44.74 12.28
C GLY A 672 -30.18 -45.60 12.45
N ASP A 673 -30.04 -46.69 11.69
CA ASP A 673 -28.97 -47.68 11.82
C ASP A 673 -28.94 -48.40 13.19
N ALA A 674 -28.06 -48.05 14.12
CA ALA A 674 -27.87 -48.83 15.35
C ALA A 674 -27.88 -47.93 16.58
N GLY A 675 -28.90 -48.04 17.41
CA GLY A 675 -29.07 -47.23 18.60
C GLY A 675 -30.49 -47.22 19.11
N ASN A 676 -30.88 -46.19 19.85
CA ASN A 676 -32.28 -46.03 20.25
C ASN A 676 -32.78 -44.72 19.63
N ASP A 677 -33.21 -44.79 18.38
CA ASP A 677 -33.30 -43.63 17.52
C ASP A 677 -34.71 -43.04 17.49
N ASN A 678 -34.80 -41.75 17.19
CA ASN A 678 -36.06 -41.05 17.05
C ASN A 678 -36.19 -40.48 15.63
N LEU A 679 -37.05 -41.10 14.82
CA LEU A 679 -37.26 -40.77 13.41
C LEU A 679 -38.65 -40.15 13.22
N ASN A 680 -38.70 -39.03 12.52
CA ASN A 680 -39.93 -38.36 12.12
C ASN A 680 -39.89 -38.05 10.62
N GLY A 681 -40.77 -38.67 9.83
CA GLY A 681 -40.87 -38.44 8.39
C GLY A 681 -41.34 -37.02 8.11
N GLY A 682 -42.50 -36.67 8.67
CA GLY A 682 -43.05 -35.32 8.59
C GLY A 682 -44.26 -35.30 7.65
N GLY A 683 -44.16 -34.63 6.50
CA GLY A 683 -45.25 -34.57 5.54
C GLY A 683 -44.81 -35.00 4.16
N GLY A 684 -45.48 -35.99 3.59
CA GLY A 684 -45.18 -36.61 2.30
C GLY A 684 -45.18 -38.11 2.46
N ARG A 685 -44.76 -38.85 1.44
CA ARG A 685 -44.68 -40.31 1.49
C ARG A 685 -43.28 -40.73 1.91
N ASP A 686 -43.14 -41.10 3.16
CA ASP A 686 -41.85 -41.31 3.80
C ASP A 686 -41.49 -42.78 3.93
N THR A 687 -40.20 -43.07 4.05
CA THR A 687 -39.67 -44.39 4.37
C THR A 687 -38.69 -44.31 5.52
N LEU A 688 -39.08 -44.86 6.67
CA LEU A 688 -38.32 -44.84 7.92
C LEU A 688 -37.86 -46.24 8.29
N SER A 689 -36.60 -46.35 8.70
CA SER A 689 -36.00 -47.58 9.23
C SER A 689 -35.27 -47.27 10.54
N GLY A 690 -35.73 -47.84 11.66
CA GLY A 690 -35.07 -47.68 12.97
C GLY A 690 -33.73 -48.42 13.00
N GLY A 691 -33.78 -49.71 12.68
CA GLY A 691 -32.60 -50.55 12.58
C GLY A 691 -32.44 -51.42 13.81
N GLY A 692 -31.39 -51.21 14.60
CA GLY A 692 -31.11 -52.03 15.78
C GLY A 692 -31.15 -51.24 17.08
N GLY A 693 -32.04 -51.60 17.99
CA GLY A 693 -32.25 -51.06 19.32
C GLY A 693 -33.70 -50.62 19.48
N ASN A 694 -34.04 -49.81 20.49
CA ASN A 694 -35.45 -49.48 20.77
C ASN A 694 -35.77 -48.11 20.17
N ASP A 695 -36.43 -48.13 19.02
CA ASP A 695 -36.60 -46.96 18.18
C ASP A 695 -38.01 -46.37 18.30
N THR A 696 -38.14 -45.08 18.01
CA THR A 696 -39.41 -44.38 17.88
C THR A 696 -39.53 -43.81 16.48
N LEU A 697 -40.48 -44.29 15.70
CA LEU A 697 -40.73 -43.88 14.32
C LEU A 697 -42.11 -43.23 14.21
N ARG A 698 -42.18 -42.08 13.55
CA ARG A 698 -43.44 -41.40 13.18
C ARG A 698 -43.45 -41.10 11.69
N GLY A 699 -44.45 -41.61 10.97
CA GLY A 699 -44.65 -41.33 9.55
C GLY A 699 -45.03 -39.88 9.34
N GLY A 700 -46.22 -39.52 9.82
CA GLY A 700 -46.69 -38.14 9.85
C GLY A 700 -47.89 -37.98 8.92
N GLY A 701 -47.78 -37.20 7.86
CA GLY A 701 -48.86 -37.06 6.89
C GLY A 701 -48.48 -37.64 5.54
N GLY A 702 -49.17 -38.66 5.05
CA GLY A 702 -48.90 -39.30 3.77
C GLY A 702 -49.06 -40.81 3.87
N ASN A 703 -48.60 -41.56 2.86
CA ASN A 703 -48.73 -43.02 2.87
C ASN A 703 -47.35 -43.64 3.12
N ASP A 704 -47.00 -43.85 4.37
CA ASP A 704 -45.63 -44.06 4.81
C ASP A 704 -45.27 -45.54 4.93
N ASN A 705 -43.96 -45.83 4.92
CA ASN A 705 -43.44 -47.16 5.24
C ASN A 705 -42.50 -47.06 6.45
N LEU A 706 -42.86 -47.70 7.56
CA LEU A 706 -42.08 -47.72 8.80
C LEU A 706 -41.60 -49.13 9.11
N LEU A 707 -40.29 -49.27 9.33
CA LEU A 707 -39.65 -50.51 9.75
C LEU A 707 -38.93 -50.27 11.09
N GLY A 708 -39.38 -50.90 12.18
CA GLY A 708 -38.73 -50.83 13.50
C GLY A 708 -37.36 -51.49 13.44
N GLY A 709 -37.34 -52.78 13.14
CA GLY A 709 -36.13 -53.55 12.98
C GLY A 709 -35.97 -54.54 14.12
N GLY A 710 -34.92 -54.40 14.93
CA GLY A 710 -34.69 -55.29 16.07
C GLY A 710 -34.62 -54.50 17.37
N GLY A 711 -35.51 -54.78 18.32
CA GLY A 711 -35.59 -54.14 19.62
C GLY A 711 -37.06 -54.00 20.02
N ASN A 712 -37.38 -53.12 20.97
CA ASN A 712 -38.77 -52.88 21.35
C ASN A 712 -39.19 -51.52 20.79
N ASP A 713 -39.78 -51.53 19.62
CA ASP A 713 -39.96 -50.33 18.82
C ASP A 713 -41.36 -49.74 18.99
N ARG A 714 -41.44 -48.42 18.78
CA ARG A 714 -42.71 -47.68 18.75
C ARG A 714 -42.89 -47.03 17.39
N LEU A 715 -43.87 -47.51 16.63
CA LEU A 715 -44.21 -47.01 15.30
C LEU A 715 -45.60 -46.34 15.33
N ASP A 716 -45.71 -45.15 14.73
CA ASP A 716 -46.95 -44.38 14.60
C ASP A 716 -47.08 -43.86 13.17
N GLY A 717 -47.98 -44.43 12.36
CA GLY A 717 -48.22 -44.02 10.98
C GLY A 717 -48.76 -42.59 10.89
N ASN A 718 -49.68 -42.26 11.79
CA ASN A 718 -50.44 -41.01 11.86
C ASN A 718 -51.52 -40.91 10.78
N ALA A 719 -51.34 -40.14 9.71
CA ALA A 719 -52.42 -39.86 8.77
C ALA A 719 -52.07 -40.31 7.36
N GLY A 720 -52.90 -41.18 6.81
CA GLY A 720 -52.79 -41.76 5.47
C GLY A 720 -52.81 -43.28 5.54
N ASN A 721 -52.51 -43.95 4.42
CA ASN A 721 -52.54 -45.42 4.37
C ASN A 721 -51.12 -45.95 4.55
N ASP A 722 -50.79 -46.35 5.76
CA ASP A 722 -49.42 -46.62 6.18
C ASP A 722 -49.10 -48.12 6.25
N ASN A 723 -47.83 -48.47 6.00
CA ASN A 723 -47.29 -49.81 6.19
C ASN A 723 -46.30 -49.83 7.35
N LEU A 724 -46.65 -50.50 8.44
CA LEU A 724 -45.82 -50.59 9.65
C LEU A 724 -45.36 -52.03 9.87
N ASN A 725 -44.07 -52.22 10.12
CA ASN A 725 -43.48 -53.51 10.49
C ASN A 725 -42.59 -53.34 11.73
N GLY A 726 -42.98 -53.93 12.86
CA GLY A 726 -42.23 -53.88 14.12
C GLY A 726 -40.90 -54.62 13.98
N GLY A 727 -40.98 -55.90 13.60
CA GLY A 727 -39.80 -56.71 13.33
C GLY A 727 -39.54 -57.69 14.47
N GLY A 728 -38.44 -57.50 15.19
CA GLY A 728 -38.02 -58.41 16.25
C GLY A 728 -38.01 -57.76 17.60
N GLY A 729 -38.84 -58.22 18.53
CA GLY A 729 -38.90 -57.77 19.91
C GLY A 729 -40.31 -57.35 20.27
N ARG A 730 -40.53 -56.63 21.37
CA ARG A 730 -41.89 -56.30 21.82
C ARG A 730 -42.27 -54.92 21.31
N ASP A 731 -43.02 -54.89 20.22
CA ASP A 731 -43.28 -53.66 19.49
C ASP A 731 -44.66 -53.07 19.80
N THR A 732 -44.79 -51.76 19.59
CA THR A 732 -46.06 -51.04 19.66
C THR A 732 -46.30 -50.30 18.36
N LEU A 733 -47.30 -50.73 17.60
CA LEU A 733 -47.65 -50.17 16.30
C LEU A 733 -49.03 -49.49 16.38
N SER A 734 -49.12 -48.29 15.82
CA SER A 734 -50.35 -47.50 15.69
C SER A 734 -50.47 -47.04 14.24
N GLY A 735 -51.50 -47.48 13.52
CA GLY A 735 -51.75 -47.04 12.13
C GLY A 735 -52.14 -45.57 12.11
N GLY A 736 -53.19 -45.24 12.83
CA GLY A 736 -53.64 -43.86 13.01
C GLY A 736 -54.94 -43.63 12.28
N GLY A 737 -54.93 -42.90 11.17
CA GLY A 737 -56.11 -42.67 10.36
C GLY A 737 -55.84 -42.94 8.89
N GLY A 738 -56.63 -43.79 8.26
CA GLY A 738 -56.45 -44.30 6.91
C GLY A 738 -56.59 -45.82 6.92
N ASN A 739 -56.32 -46.48 5.80
CA ASN A 739 -56.37 -47.94 5.72
C ASN A 739 -54.96 -48.48 5.86
N ASP A 740 -54.61 -48.95 7.05
CA ASP A 740 -53.24 -49.26 7.42
C ASP A 740 -52.94 -50.75 7.38
N THR A 741 -51.68 -51.11 7.16
CA THR A 741 -51.17 -52.48 7.29
C THR A 741 -50.12 -52.55 8.38
N LEU A 742 -50.42 -53.26 9.47
CA LEU A 742 -49.55 -53.41 10.64
C LEU A 742 -49.08 -54.86 10.78
N ARG A 743 -47.77 -55.05 10.92
CA ARG A 743 -47.13 -56.35 11.15
C ARG A 743 -46.25 -56.30 12.40
N GLY A 744 -46.61 -57.05 13.44
CA GLY A 744 -45.78 -57.20 14.65
C GLY A 744 -44.52 -58.02 14.37
N ALA A 745 -44.71 -59.14 13.66
CA ALA A 745 -43.70 -60.11 13.26
C ALA A 745 -43.27 -61.06 14.39
N SER A 746 -42.25 -60.76 15.18
CA SER A 746 -41.81 -61.66 16.26
C SER A 746 -41.67 -60.96 17.59
N GLY A 747 -42.35 -61.46 18.62
CA GLY A 747 -42.37 -60.90 19.96
C GLY A 747 -43.79 -60.80 20.48
N ASN A 748 -44.01 -60.03 21.56
CA ASN A 748 -45.36 -59.90 22.14
C ASN A 748 -45.87 -58.49 21.86
N ASP A 749 -46.50 -58.30 20.71
CA ASP A 749 -46.69 -56.99 20.11
C ASP A 749 -48.04 -56.37 20.47
N ASN A 750 -48.13 -55.05 20.33
CA ASN A 750 -49.36 -54.30 20.52
C ASN A 750 -49.69 -53.47 19.29
N LEU A 751 -50.65 -53.95 18.50
CA LEU A 751 -51.08 -53.36 17.23
C LEU A 751 -52.43 -52.64 17.43
N ILE A 752 -52.51 -51.39 16.99
CA ILE A 752 -53.70 -50.56 17.03
C ILE A 752 -53.94 -50.03 15.60
N GLY A 753 -55.02 -50.44 14.95
CA GLY A 753 -55.35 -49.99 13.59
C GLY A 753 -55.64 -48.49 13.58
N GLY A 754 -56.70 -48.10 14.28
CA GLY A 754 -57.06 -46.70 14.44
C GLY A 754 -58.37 -46.41 13.73
N GLY A 755 -58.37 -45.52 12.75
CA GLY A 755 -59.58 -45.24 11.98
C GLY A 755 -59.40 -45.59 10.52
N GLY A 756 -60.20 -46.51 10.00
CA GLY A 756 -60.22 -46.80 8.57
C GLY A 756 -60.56 -48.25 8.31
N ARG A 757 -59.78 -48.94 7.49
CA ARG A 757 -59.99 -50.36 7.20
C ARG A 757 -58.63 -51.03 7.20
N ASP A 758 -58.28 -51.56 8.36
CA ASP A 758 -56.90 -51.92 8.66
C ASP A 758 -56.66 -53.42 8.55
N GLU A 759 -55.43 -53.80 8.24
CA GLU A 759 -54.94 -55.17 8.30
C GLU A 759 -53.89 -55.29 9.41
N LEU A 760 -54.21 -56.04 10.46
CA LEU A 760 -53.32 -56.28 11.60
C LEU A 760 -52.86 -57.75 11.61
N LEU A 761 -51.55 -57.94 11.57
CA LEU A 761 -50.87 -59.24 11.55
C LEU A 761 -49.94 -59.31 12.78
N GLY A 762 -50.35 -60.02 13.84
CA GLY A 762 -49.55 -60.18 15.06
C GLY A 762 -48.22 -60.88 14.76
N GLY A 763 -48.31 -62.12 14.29
CA GLY A 763 -47.15 -62.87 13.81
C GLY A 763 -46.81 -64.00 14.76
N GLY A 764 -45.76 -63.87 15.56
CA GLY A 764 -45.34 -64.89 16.49
C GLY A 764 -45.08 -64.33 17.87
N GLY A 765 -45.73 -64.90 18.89
CA GLY A 765 -45.71 -64.50 20.28
C GLY A 765 -47.13 -64.19 20.75
N ASN A 766 -47.30 -63.52 21.89
CA ASN A 766 -48.62 -63.30 22.48
C ASN A 766 -49.06 -61.87 22.22
N ASP A 767 -49.80 -61.67 21.15
CA ASP A 767 -50.04 -60.35 20.60
C ASP A 767 -51.35 -59.73 21.12
N ARG A 768 -51.43 -58.40 21.02
CA ARG A 768 -52.62 -57.60 21.32
C ARG A 768 -53.01 -56.85 20.07
N LEU A 769 -54.19 -57.13 19.54
CA LEU A 769 -54.71 -56.51 18.32
C LEU A 769 -55.99 -55.74 18.64
N THR A 770 -55.98 -54.44 18.37
CA THR A 770 -57.14 -53.55 18.52
C THR A 770 -57.43 -52.89 17.17
N GLY A 771 -58.48 -53.33 16.45
CA GLY A 771 -58.88 -52.70 15.18
C GLY A 771 -59.27 -51.23 15.35
N SER A 772 -60.15 -50.97 16.33
CA SER A 772 -60.74 -49.66 16.63
C SER A 772 -61.89 -49.29 15.68
N ALA A 773 -61.79 -48.22 14.90
CA ALA A 773 -62.89 -47.74 14.07
C ALA A 773 -62.79 -48.27 12.63
N GLY A 774 -63.95 -48.68 12.09
CA GLY A 774 -64.06 -49.27 10.75
C GLY A 774 -64.03 -50.80 10.72
N ASN A 775 -63.81 -51.40 9.54
CA ASN A 775 -64.00 -52.84 9.31
C ASN A 775 -62.65 -53.55 9.13
N ASP A 776 -62.04 -53.99 10.22
CA ASP A 776 -60.64 -54.39 10.18
C ASP A 776 -60.47 -55.89 9.92
N THR A 777 -59.26 -56.29 9.53
CA THR A 777 -58.87 -57.70 9.40
C THR A 777 -57.75 -58.00 10.38
N LEU A 778 -58.02 -58.88 11.34
CA LEU A 778 -57.14 -59.20 12.46
C LEU A 778 -56.67 -60.66 12.35
N THR A 779 -55.36 -60.87 12.35
CA THR A 779 -54.73 -62.19 12.32
C THR A 779 -53.74 -62.28 13.47
N GLY A 780 -53.98 -63.15 14.45
CA GLY A 780 -53.11 -63.28 15.62
C GLY A 780 -51.79 -63.94 15.26
N GLY A 781 -51.86 -65.06 14.55
CA GLY A 781 -50.71 -65.87 14.17
C GLY A 781 -50.39 -66.94 15.21
N ARG A 782 -49.12 -67.08 15.57
CA ARG A 782 -48.66 -68.10 16.52
C ARG A 782 -48.56 -67.51 17.91
N GLY A 783 -49.37 -67.99 18.83
CA GLY A 783 -49.18 -67.75 20.27
C GLY A 783 -50.54 -67.53 20.91
N ARG A 784 -50.59 -67.02 22.14
CA ARG A 784 -51.86 -66.69 22.79
C ARG A 784 -52.18 -65.24 22.50
N ASP A 785 -53.05 -65.02 21.53
CA ASP A 785 -53.34 -63.70 21.03
C ASP A 785 -54.61 -63.13 21.66
N ARG A 786 -54.69 -61.81 21.71
CA ARG A 786 -55.82 -61.07 22.27
C ARG A 786 -56.39 -60.11 21.25
N PHE A 787 -57.63 -60.35 20.86
CA PHE A 787 -58.43 -59.47 20.00
C PHE A 787 -59.25 -58.56 20.88
N ILE A 788 -58.98 -57.25 20.85
CA ILE A 788 -59.43 -56.31 21.87
C ILE A 788 -60.46 -55.35 21.29
N TYR A 789 -61.60 -55.27 21.97
CA TYR A 789 -62.67 -54.33 21.66
C TYR A 789 -62.81 -53.35 22.83
N GLU A 790 -62.17 -52.19 22.70
CA GLU A 790 -62.17 -51.12 23.70
C GLU A 790 -62.40 -49.73 23.08
N THR A 791 -63.32 -48.97 23.65
CA THR A 791 -63.57 -47.56 23.34
C THR A 791 -62.59 -46.70 24.11
N ASN A 792 -62.15 -45.61 23.49
CA ASN A 792 -61.33 -44.62 24.17
C ASN A 792 -61.88 -43.21 23.92
N ARG A 793 -61.18 -42.17 24.37
CA ARG A 793 -61.64 -40.78 24.20
C ARG A 793 -61.69 -40.33 22.72
N ARG A 794 -61.00 -41.04 21.82
CA ARG A 794 -60.92 -40.74 20.38
C ARG A 794 -61.99 -41.47 19.57
N PHE A 795 -62.27 -42.74 19.90
CA PHE A 795 -63.24 -43.56 19.18
C PHE A 795 -64.41 -43.97 20.06
N ARG A 796 -65.61 -43.60 19.63
CA ARG A 796 -66.86 -43.99 20.29
C ARG A 796 -67.33 -45.33 19.76
N ARG A 797 -68.22 -45.96 20.50
CA ARG A 797 -68.85 -47.24 20.15
C ARG A 797 -69.47 -47.29 18.74
N ALA A 798 -69.98 -46.16 18.26
CA ALA A 798 -70.60 -46.03 16.95
C ALA A 798 -69.60 -46.02 15.78
N ASP A 799 -68.31 -45.80 16.06
CA ASP A 799 -67.25 -45.71 15.06
C ASP A 799 -66.68 -47.10 14.72
N PHE A 800 -66.94 -48.11 15.58
CA PHE A 800 -66.58 -49.50 15.34
C PHE A 800 -67.39 -50.08 14.17
N GLY A 801 -66.71 -50.71 13.23
CA GLY A 801 -67.33 -51.53 12.21
C GLY A 801 -67.41 -53.00 12.65
N VAL A 802 -67.38 -53.88 11.65
CA VAL A 802 -67.40 -55.33 11.83
C VAL A 802 -66.04 -55.87 11.43
N ASP A 803 -65.29 -56.31 12.42
CA ASP A 803 -63.95 -56.84 12.20
C ASP A 803 -63.98 -58.30 11.78
N ILE A 804 -62.96 -58.74 11.06
CA ILE A 804 -62.76 -60.10 10.61
C ILE A 804 -61.55 -60.67 11.34
N ILE A 805 -61.75 -61.67 12.20
CA ILE A 805 -60.69 -62.44 12.84
C ILE A 805 -60.45 -63.69 11.99
N THR A 806 -59.22 -63.88 11.51
CA THR A 806 -58.93 -64.84 10.44
C THR A 806 -58.48 -66.22 10.93
N ASP A 807 -57.93 -66.33 12.14
CA ASP A 807 -57.20 -67.52 12.59
C ASP A 807 -57.39 -67.90 14.07
N PHE A 808 -58.47 -67.43 14.71
CA PHE A 808 -58.74 -67.64 16.13
C PHE A 808 -58.61 -69.11 16.60
N VAL A 809 -57.77 -69.38 17.60
CA VAL A 809 -57.53 -70.72 18.15
C VAL A 809 -58.18 -70.86 19.54
N VAL A 810 -59.21 -71.71 19.63
CA VAL A 810 -59.95 -71.97 20.88
C VAL A 810 -59.05 -72.46 22.02
N GLY A 811 -59.24 -71.90 23.21
CA GLY A 811 -58.46 -72.23 24.42
C GLY A 811 -57.00 -71.72 24.41
N GLN A 812 -56.56 -71.17 23.28
CA GLN A 812 -55.28 -70.50 23.14
C GLN A 812 -55.49 -68.98 23.14
N ASP A 813 -56.30 -68.47 22.23
CA ASP A 813 -56.58 -67.03 22.06
C ASP A 813 -57.75 -66.57 22.92
N ASP A 814 -57.83 -65.27 23.16
CA ASP A 814 -58.91 -64.64 23.93
C ASP A 814 -59.51 -63.44 23.16
N ILE A 815 -60.84 -63.31 23.19
CA ILE A 815 -61.55 -62.08 22.80
C ILE A 815 -61.73 -61.21 24.02
N VAL A 816 -61.17 -60.01 24.02
CA VAL A 816 -61.18 -59.08 25.15
C VAL A 816 -62.24 -58.01 24.93
N LEU A 817 -63.18 -57.92 25.87
CA LEU A 817 -64.30 -56.98 25.86
C LEU A 817 -64.13 -55.98 27.01
N ASP A 818 -63.99 -54.70 26.68
CA ASP A 818 -63.91 -53.63 27.67
C ASP A 818 -65.30 -53.20 28.16
N LYS A 819 -65.53 -53.09 29.48
CA LYS A 819 -66.87 -52.73 30.00
C LYS A 819 -67.31 -51.31 29.73
N THR A 820 -66.39 -50.38 29.49
CA THR A 820 -66.78 -49.02 29.07
C THR A 820 -67.38 -49.04 27.67
N THR A 821 -66.99 -50.03 26.87
CA THR A 821 -67.63 -50.37 25.61
C THR A 821 -68.85 -51.25 25.87
N PHE A 822 -68.70 -52.43 26.43
CA PHE A 822 -69.74 -53.44 26.67
C PHE A 822 -70.44 -53.21 28.02
N THR A 823 -71.17 -52.09 28.10
CA THR A 823 -71.76 -51.53 29.32
C THR A 823 -72.79 -52.39 30.02
N SER A 824 -73.49 -53.28 29.29
CA SER A 824 -74.48 -54.16 29.89
C SER A 824 -73.89 -55.34 30.62
N LEU A 825 -72.59 -55.70 30.44
CA LEU A 825 -71.99 -56.89 31.04
C LEU A 825 -71.94 -56.80 32.59
N GLU A 826 -73.04 -57.18 33.25
CA GLU A 826 -73.36 -56.80 34.63
C GLU A 826 -72.51 -57.52 35.70
N SER A 827 -71.94 -58.70 35.44
CA SER A 827 -71.10 -59.40 36.44
C SER A 827 -70.19 -60.47 35.85
N ARG A 828 -69.15 -60.86 36.60
CA ARG A 828 -68.07 -61.78 36.17
C ARG A 828 -68.03 -63.04 37.05
N VAL A 829 -67.53 -64.16 36.51
CA VAL A 829 -66.80 -65.15 37.34
C VAL A 829 -65.30 -64.95 37.07
N GLY A 830 -64.60 -64.21 37.92
CA GLY A 830 -63.22 -63.79 37.66
C GLY A 830 -63.17 -62.67 36.61
N ASN A 831 -62.40 -62.84 35.52
CA ASN A 831 -62.35 -61.94 34.35
C ASN A 831 -63.06 -62.54 33.11
N ARG A 832 -63.94 -63.53 33.26
CA ARG A 832 -64.59 -64.25 32.14
C ARG A 832 -66.11 -64.02 32.16
N LEU A 833 -66.77 -64.22 31.02
CA LEU A 833 -68.23 -64.13 30.88
C LEU A 833 -68.97 -65.11 31.81
N ILE A 834 -70.09 -64.65 32.38
CA ILE A 834 -71.02 -65.51 33.12
C ILE A 834 -71.89 -66.30 32.13
N ALA A 835 -72.50 -67.39 32.61
CA ALA A 835 -73.22 -68.33 31.73
C ALA A 835 -74.45 -67.74 31.03
N ASN A 836 -75.07 -66.68 31.59
CA ASN A 836 -76.27 -66.08 31.01
C ASN A 836 -75.96 -65.04 29.92
N ASP A 837 -74.71 -64.57 29.83
CA ASP A 837 -74.33 -63.47 28.94
C ASP A 837 -73.82 -64.00 27.59
N PHE A 838 -73.77 -65.32 27.39
CA PHE A 838 -73.28 -65.93 26.16
C PHE A 838 -74.27 -66.98 25.61
N ALA A 839 -74.64 -66.85 24.34
CA ALA A 839 -75.46 -67.83 23.62
C ALA A 839 -74.88 -68.18 22.25
N ILE A 840 -75.11 -69.42 21.81
CA ILE A 840 -74.76 -69.89 20.47
C ILE A 840 -76.04 -70.10 19.67
N ILE A 841 -76.07 -69.61 18.44
CA ILE A 841 -77.17 -69.75 17.47
C ILE A 841 -76.64 -70.32 16.15
N THR A 842 -77.55 -70.65 15.23
CA THR A 842 -77.22 -71.17 13.88
C THR A 842 -77.76 -70.29 12.75
N ASP A 843 -78.55 -69.26 13.05
CA ASP A 843 -79.11 -68.32 12.08
C ASP A 843 -79.08 -66.90 12.64
N ASN A 844 -78.83 -65.89 11.79
CA ASN A 844 -78.70 -64.50 12.25
C ASN A 844 -80.02 -63.91 12.79
N ALA A 845 -81.19 -64.42 12.38
CA ALA A 845 -82.48 -63.86 12.81
C ALA A 845 -82.73 -64.14 14.30
N SER A 846 -82.24 -65.27 14.81
CA SER A 846 -82.30 -65.64 16.23
C SER A 846 -81.53 -64.69 17.15
N ALA A 847 -80.52 -63.96 16.65
CA ALA A 847 -79.74 -63.02 17.46
C ALA A 847 -80.62 -61.91 18.08
N ALA A 848 -81.58 -61.38 17.30
CA ALA A 848 -82.48 -60.29 17.74
C ALA A 848 -83.48 -60.71 18.83
N THR A 849 -83.64 -62.01 19.08
CA THR A 849 -84.56 -62.56 20.09
C THR A 849 -83.85 -63.19 21.28
N SER A 850 -82.51 -63.22 21.27
CA SER A 850 -81.71 -63.76 22.36
C SER A 850 -81.73 -62.83 23.58
N ASN A 851 -81.76 -63.41 24.77
CA ASN A 851 -81.59 -62.67 26.03
C ASN A 851 -80.12 -62.60 26.47
N ALA A 852 -79.21 -63.31 25.80
CA ALA A 852 -77.78 -63.22 26.09
C ALA A 852 -77.19 -61.93 25.50
N GLU A 853 -76.21 -61.37 26.18
CA GLU A 853 -75.58 -60.12 25.76
C GLU A 853 -74.60 -60.32 24.61
N ILE A 854 -73.83 -61.40 24.62
CA ILE A 854 -72.96 -61.82 23.52
C ILE A 854 -73.58 -63.03 22.85
N VAL A 855 -73.77 -62.96 21.53
CA VAL A 855 -74.36 -64.04 20.74
C VAL A 855 -73.42 -64.42 19.61
N TYR A 856 -73.09 -65.70 19.51
CA TYR A 856 -72.25 -66.27 18.46
C TYR A 856 -73.07 -67.11 17.48
N ASN A 857 -73.02 -66.78 16.19
CA ASN A 857 -73.59 -67.62 15.14
C ASN A 857 -72.55 -68.60 14.61
N SER A 858 -72.71 -69.85 14.99
CA SER A 858 -71.84 -70.97 14.60
C SER A 858 -71.87 -71.33 13.11
N SER A 859 -72.85 -70.85 12.32
CA SER A 859 -72.95 -71.16 10.88
C SER A 859 -72.20 -70.19 9.96
N ASN A 860 -71.68 -69.08 10.50
CA ASN A 860 -70.98 -68.06 9.73
C ASN A 860 -69.96 -67.25 10.54
N GLY A 861 -69.67 -67.66 11.78
CA GLY A 861 -68.68 -67.03 12.64
C GLY A 861 -69.06 -65.66 13.23
N SER A 862 -70.28 -65.16 13.02
CA SER A 862 -70.65 -63.78 13.44
C SER A 862 -70.83 -63.66 14.96
N LEU A 863 -70.25 -62.62 15.55
CA LEU A 863 -70.46 -62.20 16.94
C LEU A 863 -71.30 -60.93 17.03
N PHE A 864 -72.30 -60.98 17.90
CA PHE A 864 -73.23 -59.89 18.16
C PHE A 864 -73.20 -59.50 19.63
N TYR A 865 -73.33 -58.21 19.90
CA TYR A 865 -73.59 -57.66 21.21
C TYR A 865 -74.99 -57.03 21.26
N ASN A 866 -75.78 -57.43 22.24
CA ASN A 866 -77.07 -56.87 22.62
C ASN A 866 -78.02 -56.65 21.43
N ALA A 867 -78.08 -57.64 20.53
CA ALA A 867 -78.82 -57.56 19.26
C ALA A 867 -80.36 -57.45 19.44
N ASN A 868 -80.88 -57.68 20.64
CA ASN A 868 -82.30 -57.47 20.98
C ASN A 868 -82.65 -55.98 21.21
N GLY A 869 -81.65 -55.08 21.19
CA GLY A 869 -81.85 -53.63 21.24
C GLY A 869 -81.97 -53.03 22.64
N SER A 870 -81.56 -53.74 23.70
CA SER A 870 -81.60 -53.19 25.06
C SER A 870 -80.49 -52.16 25.36
N ASP A 871 -79.46 -52.06 24.51
CA ASP A 871 -78.38 -51.07 24.57
C ASP A 871 -77.92 -50.73 23.13
N ALA A 872 -78.31 -49.57 22.59
CA ALA A 872 -78.06 -49.20 21.20
C ALA A 872 -76.61 -48.74 21.03
N GLY A 873 -75.73 -49.59 20.45
CA GLY A 873 -74.31 -49.31 20.58
C GLY A 873 -73.32 -49.68 19.48
N PHE A 874 -73.52 -50.70 18.65
CA PHE A 874 -72.64 -50.97 17.49
C PHE A 874 -73.45 -50.79 16.20
N GLY A 875 -72.90 -50.18 15.16
CA GLY A 875 -73.55 -50.11 13.84
C GLY A 875 -73.92 -51.50 13.32
N GLY A 876 -74.92 -51.61 12.43
CA GLY A 876 -75.22 -52.90 11.75
C GLY A 876 -75.96 -53.96 12.57
N GLY A 877 -76.78 -53.57 13.56
CA GLY A 877 -77.63 -54.50 14.30
C GLY A 877 -76.92 -55.24 15.44
N GLY A 878 -75.88 -54.65 16.01
CA GLY A 878 -75.14 -55.20 17.16
C GLY A 878 -73.99 -56.13 16.79
N ARG A 879 -73.79 -56.45 15.50
CA ARG A 879 -72.65 -57.27 15.06
C ARG A 879 -71.34 -56.48 15.17
N PHE A 880 -70.30 -57.08 15.74
CA PHE A 880 -69.00 -56.42 15.93
C PHE A 880 -67.80 -57.23 15.40
N ALA A 881 -67.95 -58.54 15.21
CA ALA A 881 -66.85 -59.37 14.69
C ALA A 881 -67.36 -60.58 13.88
N ILE A 882 -66.50 -61.13 13.04
CA ILE A 882 -66.69 -62.38 12.29
C ILE A 882 -65.42 -63.22 12.41
N LEU A 883 -65.53 -64.47 12.88
CA LEU A 883 -64.43 -65.43 12.93
C LEU A 883 -64.51 -66.36 11.70
N THR A 884 -63.55 -66.25 10.78
CA THR A 884 -63.64 -66.92 9.46
C THR A 884 -63.50 -68.45 9.51
N ASN A 885 -62.86 -68.97 10.56
CA ASN A 885 -62.67 -70.41 10.76
C ASN A 885 -63.82 -71.06 11.55
N GLU A 886 -64.87 -70.30 11.87
CA GLU A 886 -66.10 -70.78 12.53
C GLU A 886 -65.83 -71.68 13.76
N PRO A 887 -65.04 -71.22 14.76
CA PRO A 887 -64.59 -72.09 15.84
C PRO A 887 -65.72 -72.45 16.81
N GLU A 888 -65.53 -73.56 17.54
CA GLU A 888 -66.42 -73.96 18.65
C GLU A 888 -66.18 -73.08 19.89
N LEU A 889 -66.71 -71.86 19.88
CA LEU A 889 -66.55 -70.92 20.99
C LEU A 889 -67.33 -71.31 22.25
N SER A 890 -66.77 -70.91 23.39
CA SER A 890 -67.38 -70.99 24.70
C SER A 890 -67.26 -69.68 25.45
N ARG A 891 -68.01 -69.53 26.56
CA ARG A 891 -67.87 -68.35 27.44
C ARG A 891 -66.47 -68.16 28.03
N THR A 892 -65.64 -69.21 28.04
CA THR A 892 -64.27 -69.06 28.51
C THR A 892 -63.41 -68.35 27.49
N ASP A 893 -63.71 -68.34 26.20
CA ASP A 893 -62.86 -67.66 25.19
C ASP A 893 -62.95 -66.13 25.25
N PHE A 894 -63.77 -65.58 26.14
CA PHE A 894 -63.97 -64.14 26.34
C PHE A 894 -63.40 -63.65 27.67
N ILE A 895 -62.58 -62.61 27.62
CA ILE A 895 -62.12 -61.84 28.78
C ILE A 895 -62.90 -60.54 28.87
N VAL A 896 -63.47 -60.25 30.04
CA VAL A 896 -64.13 -58.97 30.33
C VAL A 896 -63.25 -58.14 31.24
N GLN A 897 -62.79 -56.98 30.77
CA GLN A 897 -61.93 -56.05 31.50
C GLN A 897 -62.63 -54.71 31.81
N ASN A 898 -62.04 -53.94 32.73
CA ASN A 898 -62.60 -52.67 33.21
C ASN A 898 -61.80 -51.50 32.69
#